data_AF-A0A257M9B0-F1
#
_entry.id   AF-A0A257M9B0-F1
#
_cell.length_a   1.000
_cell.length_b   1.000
_cell.length_c   1.000
_cell.angle_alpha   90.00
_cell.angle_beta   90.00
_cell.angle_gamma   90.00
#
_symmetry.space_group_name_H-M   'P 1'
#
loop_
_entity.id
_entity.type
_entity.pdbx_description
1 polymer ?
#
loop_
_entity_poly.entity_id
_entity_poly.type
_entity_poly.pdbx_seq_one_letter_code
_entity_poly.pdbx_strand_id
1 'polypeptide(L)'
;MTPVSKPVAQPAPKEPSSDAPSAVELQNYLYREGERKERQKQCLALGIAAFGIGAAWFYLQSAPVEAPQPQAEVPVKVVPVAPVAKNPGKSTTGLQDILAEANAAKKAKDAQPVNPPTVAVELAQPVMEEPVVEAKTRDDAALMAKEELLVLVGQDALREVNVSRDKKLFTRALGDHVWDAYRALLGRSINAGLAKLSLPEGRNRFDGVWKEPALYQALLRWKVLGRFAEPELVEVAQDAYMGEMLTWMLTNDEPMEQMLLTIKPEDDGGKVLMFLRDAWGIKTEKAKQYFNLALACAVVFDRDITITTPDKGGEYGAEAKVEPLKRYEWYLDKNEKGKLATSVDRMDARDLVWVVCAPISTSEMDWAISKMHLRQKNWGSAYGMIEYLMERAVKGLNPYEEYTFAEILKEGGICGDQSYFCSNTARANGIPAMTMSGETDLGGHAWVAMKIQDDEWTTGIGRIGGVSKGQAGNPQIGGSITEQEVQLWGDRDHQSKLITQSVFRHLWLADYYASNSKDELVGDAVKLANLIGPSFPETWGRLYRELEKKTEKAGDPTEDGILSAWKDFVSGMRRQFKENPRMAELASKAESEHVFPYGEEGDAKRSLARERRRIERNSGEQKDLIATSLKREADLMMKRGDENSKRDVSRLYETAMREYGGSITGFKMMAEDYFSFFKDDQEQGKKVVRDIELSFKRVVETGTKDWFRANTEAGIYRTICSYYRTVGEVSRAEMLEKRMDRLIEQAERGAL
;
A
#
# COMPACT_ATOMS: atom_id res chain seq x y z
N MET A 1 -55.29 39.41 -39.82
CA MET A 1 -55.86 39.38 -38.45
C MET A 1 -54.76 39.75 -37.48
N THR A 2 -54.70 41.01 -37.07
CA THR A 2 -54.03 41.47 -35.83
C THR A 2 -54.84 40.97 -34.63
N PRO A 3 -54.20 40.56 -33.53
CA PRO A 3 -54.08 41.47 -32.38
C PRO A 3 -52.75 41.32 -31.58
N VAL A 4 -52.13 42.45 -31.23
CA VAL A 4 -52.07 43.09 -29.89
C VAL A 4 -51.05 42.46 -28.93
N SER A 5 -49.99 43.24 -28.71
CA SER A 5 -48.92 43.16 -27.73
C SER A 5 -49.41 43.25 -26.27
N LYS A 6 -48.85 42.39 -25.40
CA LYS A 6 -48.81 42.57 -23.94
C LYS A 6 -47.38 42.86 -23.48
N PRO A 7 -47.16 43.74 -22.49
CA PRO A 7 -45.83 44.10 -22.01
C PRO A 7 -45.25 43.01 -21.11
N VAL A 8 -43.93 42.81 -21.22
CA VAL A 8 -43.12 41.96 -20.35
C VAL A 8 -43.08 42.58 -18.96
N ALA A 9 -43.59 41.86 -17.96
CA ALA A 9 -43.39 42.21 -16.55
C ALA A 9 -41.95 41.91 -16.16
N GLN A 10 -41.25 42.92 -15.62
CA GLN A 10 -39.97 42.71 -14.93
C GLN A 10 -40.22 41.88 -13.66
N PRO A 11 -39.37 40.88 -13.35
CA PRO A 11 -39.45 40.19 -12.08
C PRO A 11 -39.08 41.16 -10.94
N ALA A 12 -39.89 41.16 -9.88
CA ALA A 12 -39.62 41.89 -8.66
C ALA A 12 -38.26 41.49 -8.06
N PRO A 13 -37.54 42.41 -7.38
CA PRO A 13 -36.29 42.08 -6.71
C PRO A 13 -36.57 41.03 -5.64
N LYS A 14 -35.87 39.89 -5.71
CA LYS A 14 -35.88 38.90 -4.63
C LYS A 14 -35.35 39.57 -3.36
N GLU A 15 -36.12 39.48 -2.28
CA GLU A 15 -35.64 39.78 -0.93
C GLU A 15 -34.36 38.97 -0.65
N PRO A 16 -33.36 39.57 0.01
CA PRO A 16 -32.13 38.86 0.35
C PRO A 16 -32.46 37.72 1.33
N SER A 17 -32.13 36.49 0.94
CA SER A 17 -32.21 35.32 1.82
C SER A 17 -31.31 35.54 3.04
N SER A 18 -31.86 35.31 4.23
CA SER A 18 -31.24 35.52 5.54
C SER A 18 -30.13 34.52 5.91
N ASP A 19 -29.45 33.90 4.94
CA ASP A 19 -28.29 33.04 5.21
C ASP A 19 -27.02 33.87 5.07
N ALA A 20 -26.68 34.58 6.15
CA ALA A 20 -25.35 35.13 6.30
C ALA A 20 -24.36 33.95 6.35
N PRO A 21 -23.32 33.90 5.49
CA PRO A 21 -22.31 32.86 5.54
C PRO A 21 -21.68 32.82 6.92
N SER A 22 -21.44 31.62 7.44
CA SER A 22 -20.78 31.45 8.74
C SER A 22 -19.42 32.15 8.73
N ALA A 23 -18.93 32.59 9.90
CA ALA A 23 -17.63 33.24 10.01
C ALA A 23 -16.50 32.38 9.39
N VAL A 24 -16.65 31.05 9.45
CA VAL A 24 -15.73 30.07 8.84
C VAL A 24 -15.79 30.08 7.31
N GLU A 25 -16.98 30.22 6.71
CA GLU A 25 -17.13 30.31 5.25
C GLU A 25 -16.60 31.64 4.70
N LEU A 26 -16.82 32.74 5.43
CA LEU A 26 -16.24 34.06 5.11
C LEU A 26 -14.71 34.05 5.20
N GLN A 27 -14.16 33.40 6.23
CA GLN A 27 -12.71 33.26 6.38
C GLN A 27 -12.10 32.36 5.29
N ASN A 28 -12.77 31.27 4.92
CA ASN A 28 -12.36 30.40 3.82
C ASN A 28 -12.45 31.10 2.45
N TYR A 29 -13.45 31.97 2.24
CA TYR A 29 -13.59 32.76 1.02
C TYR A 29 -12.47 33.79 0.88
N LEU A 30 -12.25 34.60 1.92
CA LEU A 30 -11.19 35.63 1.93
C LEU A 30 -9.79 35.01 1.79
N TYR A 31 -9.57 33.83 2.37
CA TYR A 31 -8.33 33.08 2.22
C TYR A 31 -8.10 32.58 0.79
N ARG A 32 -9.13 32.00 0.14
CA ARG A 32 -9.05 31.58 -1.27
C ARG A 32 -8.80 32.76 -2.22
N GLU A 33 -9.34 33.93 -1.90
CA GLU A 33 -9.09 35.14 -2.68
C GLU A 33 -7.64 35.65 -2.52
N GLY A 34 -7.08 35.53 -1.31
CA GLY A 34 -5.67 35.82 -1.01
C GLY A 34 -4.71 34.89 -1.78
N GLU A 35 -4.95 33.57 -1.73
CA GLU A 35 -4.14 32.61 -2.49
C GLU A 35 -4.23 32.83 -4.00
N ARG A 36 -5.40 33.22 -4.52
CA ARG A 36 -5.59 33.51 -5.95
C ARG A 36 -4.75 34.72 -6.39
N LYS A 37 -4.71 35.78 -5.57
CA LYS A 37 -3.90 36.98 -5.85
C LYS A 37 -2.40 36.69 -5.75
N GLU A 38 -1.98 35.85 -4.83
CA GLU A 38 -0.56 35.49 -4.68
C GLU A 38 -0.08 34.55 -5.81
N ARG A 39 -0.92 33.61 -6.25
CA ARG A 39 -0.65 32.81 -7.46
C ARG A 39 -0.57 33.65 -8.73
N GLN A 40 -1.41 34.69 -8.88
CA GLN A 40 -1.31 35.61 -10.02
C GLN A 40 0.03 36.36 -10.03
N LYS A 41 0.55 36.79 -8.88
CA LYS A 41 1.87 37.43 -8.78
C LYS A 41 3.00 36.44 -9.10
N GLN A 42 2.93 35.21 -8.61
CA GLN A 42 3.92 34.17 -8.89
C GLN A 42 3.94 33.77 -10.37
N CYS A 43 2.78 33.64 -11.01
CA CYS A 43 2.70 33.38 -12.45
C CYS A 43 3.25 34.55 -13.28
N LEU A 44 3.02 35.81 -12.85
CA LEU A 44 3.59 36.98 -13.52
C LEU A 44 5.12 37.02 -13.38
N ALA A 45 5.66 36.70 -12.20
CA ALA A 45 7.09 36.62 -11.95
C ALA A 45 7.77 35.50 -12.76
N LEU A 46 7.14 34.32 -12.85
CA LEU A 46 7.62 33.20 -13.66
C LEU A 46 7.56 33.51 -15.17
N GLY A 47 6.54 34.23 -15.63
CA GLY A 47 6.43 34.68 -17.01
C GLY A 47 7.56 35.64 -17.42
N ILE A 48 7.95 36.55 -16.52
CA ILE A 48 9.08 37.48 -16.75
C ILE A 48 10.41 36.73 -16.78
N ALA A 49 10.61 35.76 -15.88
CA ALA A 49 11.83 34.93 -15.85
C ALA A 49 11.96 34.05 -17.10
N ALA A 50 10.86 33.44 -17.56
CA ALA A 50 10.84 32.61 -18.77
C ALA A 50 11.14 33.43 -20.04
N PHE A 51 10.67 34.68 -20.12
CA PHE A 51 10.98 35.58 -21.23
C PHE A 51 12.47 35.97 -21.26
N GLY A 52 13.08 36.19 -20.11
CA GLY A 52 14.52 36.48 -19.99
C GLY A 52 15.41 35.30 -20.42
N ILE A 53 15.04 34.07 -20.02
CA ILE A 53 15.78 32.85 -20.38
C ILE A 53 15.63 32.53 -21.88
N GLY A 54 14.43 32.71 -22.44
CA GLY A 54 14.17 32.52 -23.87
C GLY A 54 14.96 33.49 -24.75
N ALA A 55 15.08 34.76 -24.34
CA ALA A 55 15.88 35.76 -25.05
C ALA A 55 17.39 35.44 -25.03
N ALA A 56 17.91 34.95 -23.90
CA ALA A 56 19.31 34.53 -23.77
C ALA A 56 19.61 33.28 -24.62
N TRP A 57 18.69 32.32 -24.67
CA TRP A 57 18.84 31.10 -25.48
C TRP A 57 18.79 31.38 -26.98
N PHE A 58 17.90 32.29 -27.43
CA PHE A 58 17.83 32.71 -28.84
C PHE A 58 19.10 33.43 -29.30
N TYR A 59 19.72 34.23 -28.42
CA TYR A 59 21.00 34.91 -28.71
C TYR A 59 22.18 33.94 -28.77
N LEU A 60 22.14 32.84 -28.01
CA LEU A 60 23.17 31.78 -28.02
C LEU A 60 23.05 30.83 -29.23
N GLN A 61 21.86 30.66 -29.81
CA GLN A 61 21.66 29.82 -31.01
C GLN A 61 21.96 30.51 -32.34
N SER A 62 22.11 31.83 -32.36
CA SER A 62 22.32 32.60 -33.61
C SER A 62 23.81 32.83 -33.95
N ALA A 63 24.74 32.20 -33.23
CA ALA A 63 26.15 32.19 -33.58
C ALA A 63 26.45 31.14 -34.68
N PRO A 64 27.11 31.51 -35.79
CA PRO A 64 27.34 30.59 -36.91
C PRO A 64 28.53 29.65 -36.63
N VAL A 65 28.33 28.34 -36.81
CA VAL A 65 29.40 27.33 -36.81
C VAL A 65 29.34 26.52 -38.11
N GLU A 66 30.52 26.32 -38.70
CA GLU A 66 30.81 25.67 -39.98
C GLU A 66 30.33 24.22 -40.08
N ALA A 67 29.96 23.81 -41.30
CA ALA A 67 29.45 22.48 -41.64
C ALA A 67 30.58 21.48 -41.94
N PRO A 68 30.48 20.21 -41.49
CA PRO A 68 31.29 19.11 -41.99
C PRO A 68 30.55 18.24 -43.03
N GLN A 69 31.31 17.71 -43.99
CA GLN A 69 30.90 16.87 -45.12
C GLN A 69 30.66 15.37 -44.76
N PRO A 70 29.97 14.59 -45.63
CA PRO A 70 29.50 13.23 -45.32
C PRO A 70 30.38 12.10 -45.89
N GLN A 71 30.50 10.99 -45.15
CA GLN A 71 30.97 9.66 -45.59
C GLN A 71 30.40 8.61 -44.60
N ALA A 72 30.13 7.34 -44.90
CA ALA A 72 29.82 6.52 -46.07
C ALA A 72 29.28 5.20 -45.47
N GLU A 73 28.23 4.62 -46.05
CA GLU A 73 27.69 3.28 -45.69
C GLU A 73 28.61 2.17 -46.21
N VAL A 74 28.68 0.97 -45.57
CA VAL A 74 28.43 -0.42 -46.09
C VAL A 74 28.61 -1.46 -44.91
N PRO A 75 28.34 -2.80 -45.03
CA PRO A 75 27.08 -3.52 -44.76
C PRO A 75 27.13 -4.63 -43.66
N VAL A 76 25.92 -5.16 -43.41
CA VAL A 76 25.53 -6.35 -42.63
C VAL A 76 26.13 -7.67 -43.14
N LYS A 77 26.49 -8.58 -42.22
CA LYS A 77 26.81 -10.01 -42.50
C LYS A 77 25.88 -10.94 -41.71
N VAL A 78 25.16 -11.79 -42.44
CA VAL A 78 24.34 -12.92 -41.94
C VAL A 78 25.13 -14.21 -42.11
N VAL A 79 25.08 -15.13 -41.13
CA VAL A 79 25.59 -16.51 -41.23
C VAL A 79 24.57 -17.48 -40.56
N PRO A 80 24.37 -18.70 -41.09
CA PRO A 80 23.11 -19.45 -40.96
C PRO A 80 23.10 -20.56 -39.90
N VAL A 81 21.88 -20.97 -39.55
CA VAL A 81 21.51 -22.08 -38.65
C VAL A 81 21.63 -23.44 -39.37
N ALA A 82 22.07 -24.47 -38.64
CA ALA A 82 21.94 -25.88 -39.03
C ALA A 82 21.26 -26.70 -37.90
N PRO A 83 20.53 -27.78 -38.22
CA PRO A 83 19.52 -28.39 -37.36
C PRO A 83 19.99 -29.68 -36.66
N VAL A 84 19.42 -30.03 -35.50
CA VAL A 84 19.58 -31.37 -34.91
C VAL A 84 18.24 -31.95 -34.41
N ALA A 85 17.87 -33.03 -35.11
CA ALA A 85 17.13 -34.24 -34.78
C ALA A 85 16.21 -34.36 -33.53
N LYS A 86 14.98 -34.79 -33.82
CA LYS A 86 14.01 -35.47 -32.93
C LYS A 86 14.42 -36.93 -32.67
N ASN A 87 14.16 -37.47 -31.47
CA ASN A 87 13.35 -38.71 -31.25
C ASN A 87 13.15 -39.07 -29.75
N PRO A 88 12.24 -40.01 -29.38
CA PRO A 88 11.13 -39.70 -28.46
C PRO A 88 10.98 -40.65 -27.23
N GLY A 89 10.07 -40.29 -26.31
CA GLY A 89 9.19 -41.29 -25.68
C GLY A 89 8.89 -41.17 -24.18
N LYS A 90 7.58 -40.98 -23.87
CA LYS A 90 6.77 -41.51 -22.72
C LYS A 90 7.20 -41.08 -21.29
N SER A 91 6.35 -40.84 -20.30
CA SER A 91 4.98 -41.29 -20.01
C SER A 91 4.36 -40.36 -18.96
N THR A 92 3.04 -40.22 -19.02
CA THR A 92 2.13 -39.47 -18.16
C THR A 92 1.82 -40.15 -16.82
N THR A 93 1.80 -39.36 -15.74
CA THR A 93 1.05 -39.54 -14.46
C THR A 93 1.33 -38.25 -13.67
N GLY A 94 0.42 -37.45 -13.14
CA GLY A 94 -1.03 -37.47 -12.96
C GLY A 94 -1.30 -36.42 -11.87
N LEU A 95 -1.69 -35.21 -12.25
CA LEU A 95 -1.78 -34.01 -11.37
C LEU A 95 -2.88 -34.08 -10.27
N GLN A 96 -3.49 -35.26 -10.08
CA GLN A 96 -4.53 -35.49 -9.07
C GLN A 96 -3.96 -36.07 -7.76
N ASP A 97 -2.75 -36.63 -7.77
CA ASP A 97 -2.12 -37.17 -6.55
C ASP A 97 -1.45 -36.07 -5.69
N ILE A 98 -1.05 -34.94 -6.31
CA ILE A 98 -0.39 -33.81 -5.62
C ILE A 98 -1.40 -32.98 -4.78
N LEU A 99 -2.67 -32.95 -5.17
CA LEU A 99 -3.74 -32.28 -4.41
C LEU A 99 -4.24 -33.09 -3.20
N ALA A 100 -3.91 -34.38 -3.12
CA ALA A 100 -4.25 -35.23 -1.97
C ALA A 100 -3.23 -35.12 -0.83
N GLU A 101 -1.93 -34.95 -1.13
CA GLU A 101 -0.89 -34.81 -0.10
C GLU A 101 -0.87 -33.44 0.59
N ALA A 102 -1.29 -32.37 -0.12
CA ALA A 102 -1.42 -31.03 0.46
C ALA A 102 -2.52 -30.93 1.54
N ASN A 103 -3.51 -31.84 1.53
CA ASN A 103 -4.60 -31.87 2.53
C ASN A 103 -4.35 -32.84 3.70
N ALA A 104 -3.35 -33.73 3.61
CA ALA A 104 -2.95 -34.60 4.72
C ALA A 104 -1.94 -33.93 5.68
N ALA A 105 -1.12 -32.99 5.19
CA ALA A 105 -0.15 -32.25 6.00
C ALA A 105 -0.79 -31.20 6.94
N LYS A 106 -2.09 -30.92 6.79
CA LYS A 106 -2.84 -29.93 7.60
C LYS A 106 -3.52 -30.52 8.84
N LYS A 107 -3.38 -31.83 9.11
CA LYS A 107 -4.00 -32.52 10.25
C LYS A 107 -3.04 -33.16 11.26
N ALA A 108 -1.74 -32.86 11.19
CA ALA A 108 -0.74 -33.39 12.11
C ALA A 108 0.15 -32.26 12.70
N LYS A 109 -0.44 -31.35 13.47
CA LYS A 109 0.27 -30.44 14.38
C LYS A 109 -0.58 -30.19 15.63
N ASP A 110 -0.91 -31.27 16.33
CA ASP A 110 -1.36 -31.26 17.72
C ASP A 110 -0.76 -32.48 18.42
N ALA A 111 0.41 -32.31 19.06
CA ALA A 111 0.89 -33.18 20.13
C ALA A 111 2.04 -32.51 20.91
N GLN A 112 1.85 -32.42 22.22
CA GLN A 112 2.75 -31.88 23.24
C GLN A 112 4.04 -32.71 23.45
N PRO A 113 5.10 -32.13 24.05
CA PRO A 113 6.41 -32.76 24.24
C PRO A 113 6.46 -33.67 25.48
N VAL A 114 7.20 -34.78 25.38
CA VAL A 114 7.47 -35.73 26.47
C VAL A 114 8.95 -35.65 26.88
N ASN A 115 9.19 -35.40 28.18
CA ASN A 115 10.51 -35.42 28.84
C ASN A 115 11.10 -36.84 28.97
N PRO A 116 12.44 -36.97 28.96
CA PRO A 116 13.13 -38.07 29.63
C PRO A 116 14.31 -37.55 30.52
N PRO A 117 14.98 -38.38 31.34
CA PRO A 117 14.95 -38.26 32.79
C PRO A 117 16.23 -37.71 33.42
N THR A 118 16.06 -37.22 34.64
CA THR A 118 17.06 -36.76 35.60
C THR A 118 18.00 -37.89 36.03
N VAL A 119 19.31 -37.67 35.90
CA VAL A 119 20.34 -38.38 36.67
C VAL A 119 21.22 -37.34 37.35
N ALA A 120 21.19 -37.33 38.67
CA ALA A 120 22.00 -36.47 39.51
C ALA A 120 23.44 -37.00 39.59
N VAL A 121 24.40 -36.13 39.33
CA VAL A 121 25.79 -36.27 39.81
C VAL A 121 26.19 -34.93 40.41
N GLU A 122 26.31 -34.94 41.73
CA GLU A 122 26.79 -33.86 42.57
C GLU A 122 28.33 -33.81 42.48
N LEU A 123 28.88 -32.75 41.90
CA LEU A 123 30.31 -32.43 41.96
C LEU A 123 30.49 -30.93 42.19
N ALA A 124 31.38 -30.64 43.14
CA ALA A 124 31.59 -29.38 43.83
C ALA A 124 31.83 -28.16 42.93
N GLN A 125 31.27 -27.02 43.38
CA GLN A 125 31.49 -25.68 42.85
C GLN A 125 32.97 -25.27 42.88
N PRO A 126 33.49 -24.65 41.81
CA PRO A 126 34.41 -23.54 41.93
C PRO A 126 33.61 -22.24 41.82
N VAL A 127 33.75 -21.38 42.83
CA VAL A 127 33.27 -19.99 42.80
C VAL A 127 33.98 -19.28 41.65
N MET A 128 33.24 -18.98 40.59
CA MET A 128 33.63 -18.02 39.55
C MET A 128 32.67 -16.84 39.64
N GLU A 129 33.25 -15.66 39.84
CA GLU A 129 32.57 -14.37 39.96
C GLU A 129 31.60 -14.11 38.78
N GLU A 130 30.35 -13.76 39.09
CA GLU A 130 29.43 -13.12 38.16
C GLU A 130 30.03 -11.77 37.69
N PRO A 131 29.89 -11.40 36.41
CA PRO A 131 30.75 -10.40 35.81
C PRO A 131 30.33 -8.97 36.19
N VAL A 132 31.33 -8.13 36.42
CA VAL A 132 31.30 -6.69 36.73
C VAL A 132 30.49 -5.81 35.74
N VAL A 133 29.97 -6.38 34.63
CA VAL A 133 29.31 -5.65 33.53
C VAL A 133 27.86 -5.26 33.86
N GLU A 134 27.05 -6.13 34.48
CA GLU A 134 25.65 -5.81 34.82
C GLU A 134 25.50 -4.79 35.97
N ALA A 135 26.45 -4.78 36.92
CA ALA A 135 26.44 -3.83 38.02
C ALA A 135 26.80 -2.40 37.56
N LYS A 136 27.66 -2.28 36.54
CA LYS A 136 28.13 -1.00 36.00
C LYS A 136 27.05 -0.30 35.15
N THR A 137 26.38 -1.04 34.25
CA THR A 137 25.29 -0.49 33.41
C THR A 137 24.11 0.04 34.24
N ARG A 138 23.79 -0.63 35.36
CA ARG A 138 22.73 -0.20 36.29
C ARG A 138 23.04 1.13 37.00
N ASP A 139 24.31 1.42 37.28
CA ASP A 139 24.75 2.69 37.87
C ASP A 139 24.76 3.82 36.82
N ASP A 140 25.21 3.53 35.60
CA ASP A 140 25.24 4.50 34.50
C ASP A 140 23.82 4.94 34.07
N ALA A 141 22.85 4.03 34.03
CA ALA A 141 21.45 4.37 33.77
C ALA A 141 20.87 5.28 34.87
N ALA A 142 21.22 5.03 36.14
CA ALA A 142 20.79 5.85 37.26
C ALA A 142 21.44 7.25 37.25
N LEU A 143 22.70 7.36 36.78
CA LEU A 143 23.36 8.64 36.55
C LEU A 143 22.67 9.43 35.45
N MET A 144 22.35 8.80 34.32
CA MET A 144 21.64 9.44 33.21
C MET A 144 20.22 9.88 33.60
N ALA A 145 19.54 9.13 34.47
CA ALA A 145 18.24 9.54 35.00
C ALA A 145 18.30 10.84 35.83
N LYS A 146 19.44 11.14 36.46
CA LYS A 146 19.67 12.36 37.27
C LYS A 146 20.21 13.54 36.46
N GLU A 147 20.50 13.35 35.17
CA GLU A 147 21.00 14.41 34.29
C GLU A 147 20.01 15.58 34.19
N GLU A 148 20.57 16.79 34.15
CA GLU A 148 19.79 18.00 33.90
C GLU A 148 19.17 17.98 32.50
N LEU A 149 18.00 18.59 32.35
CA LEU A 149 17.30 18.64 31.07
C LEU A 149 18.14 19.35 29.99
N LEU A 150 17.99 18.91 28.75
CA LEU A 150 18.60 19.59 27.62
C LEU A 150 17.90 20.92 27.35
N VAL A 151 18.67 21.93 26.93
CA VAL A 151 18.13 23.21 26.46
C VAL A 151 17.77 23.04 25.00
N LEU A 152 16.46 22.97 24.70
CA LEU A 152 15.96 22.64 23.36
C LEU A 152 15.29 23.80 22.61
N VAL A 153 15.06 24.95 23.28
CA VAL A 153 14.30 26.08 22.73
C VAL A 153 15.09 27.38 22.89
N GLY A 154 15.03 28.24 21.87
CA GLY A 154 15.63 29.56 21.85
C GLY A 154 17.14 29.55 21.53
N GLN A 155 17.74 30.74 21.50
CA GLN A 155 19.14 30.91 21.08
C GLN A 155 20.13 30.11 21.94
N ASP A 156 19.82 29.90 23.21
CA ASP A 156 20.67 29.15 24.13
C ASP A 156 20.81 27.69 23.71
N ALA A 157 19.77 27.08 23.11
CA ALA A 157 19.81 25.70 22.62
C ALA A 157 20.91 25.49 21.56
N LEU A 158 21.22 26.54 20.79
CA LEU A 158 22.20 26.50 19.70
C LEU A 158 23.61 26.93 20.15
N ARG A 159 23.79 27.29 21.42
CA ARG A 159 25.13 27.60 21.94
C ARG A 159 25.99 26.35 21.95
N GLU A 160 27.25 26.50 21.57
CA GLU A 160 28.23 25.41 21.46
C GLU A 160 28.31 24.55 22.74
N VAL A 161 28.19 25.15 23.91
CA VAL A 161 28.18 24.43 25.20
C VAL A 161 27.02 23.43 25.30
N ASN A 162 25.83 23.80 24.85
CA ASN A 162 24.63 22.97 24.93
C ASN A 162 24.62 21.90 23.83
N VAL A 163 25.01 22.27 22.61
CA VAL A 163 25.21 21.32 21.49
C VAL A 163 26.26 20.28 21.86
N SER A 164 27.39 20.70 22.44
CA SER A 164 28.45 19.79 22.88
C SER A 164 28.02 18.91 24.05
N ARG A 165 27.20 19.43 24.97
CA ARG A 165 26.64 18.64 26.08
C ARG A 165 25.71 17.54 25.56
N ASP A 166 24.78 17.88 24.68
CA ASP A 166 23.88 16.92 24.05
C ASP A 166 24.67 15.82 23.32
N LYS A 167 25.68 16.21 22.52
CA LYS A 167 26.58 15.25 21.86
C LYS A 167 27.29 14.33 22.85
N LYS A 168 27.80 14.85 23.96
CA LYS A 168 28.47 14.04 25.00
C LYS A 168 27.52 13.03 25.64
N LEU A 169 26.28 13.44 25.94
CA LEU A 169 25.26 12.55 26.53
C LEU A 169 24.84 11.46 25.54
N PHE A 170 24.72 11.80 24.26
CA PHE A 170 24.50 10.84 23.20
C PHE A 170 25.66 9.83 23.06
N THR A 171 26.91 10.31 23.01
CA THR A 171 28.09 9.43 22.96
C THR A 171 28.18 8.54 24.20
N ARG A 172 27.79 9.05 25.37
CA ARG A 172 27.68 8.25 26.58
C ARG A 172 26.63 7.16 26.45
N ALA A 173 25.44 7.47 25.93
CA ALA A 173 24.40 6.47 25.69
C ALA A 173 24.89 5.34 24.77
N LEU A 174 25.63 5.70 23.72
CA LEU A 174 26.25 4.76 22.79
C LEU A 174 27.29 3.86 23.48
N GLY A 175 28.19 4.43 24.29
CA GLY A 175 29.30 3.69 24.92
C GLY A 175 28.91 2.90 26.18
N ASP A 176 28.02 3.45 27.00
CA ASP A 176 27.59 2.85 28.27
C ASP A 176 26.32 1.98 28.09
N HIS A 177 25.77 1.91 26.87
CA HIS A 177 24.61 1.09 26.51
C HIS A 177 23.30 1.46 27.24
N VAL A 178 23.13 2.74 27.61
CA VAL A 178 21.99 3.24 28.41
C VAL A 178 20.94 3.97 27.55
N TRP A 179 20.50 3.32 26.47
CA TRP A 179 19.64 3.93 25.45
C TRP A 179 18.25 4.32 25.95
N ASP A 180 17.61 3.49 26.78
CA ASP A 180 16.29 3.79 27.36
C ASP A 180 16.37 4.96 28.33
N ALA A 181 17.44 5.03 29.14
CA ALA A 181 17.68 6.16 30.03
C ALA A 181 17.90 7.47 29.25
N TYR A 182 18.63 7.41 28.12
CA TYR A 182 18.84 8.55 27.24
C TYR A 182 17.55 8.99 26.57
N ARG A 183 16.76 8.03 26.07
CA ARG A 183 15.44 8.28 25.50
C ARG A 183 14.49 8.89 26.53
N ALA A 184 14.54 8.46 27.79
CA ALA A 184 13.78 9.06 28.87
C ALA A 184 14.22 10.51 29.17
N LEU A 185 15.53 10.80 29.16
CA LEU A 185 16.06 12.16 29.27
C LEU A 185 15.58 13.06 28.13
N LEU A 186 15.62 12.57 26.88
CA LEU A 186 15.05 13.27 25.72
C LEU A 186 13.57 13.54 25.95
N GLY A 187 12.80 12.54 26.39
CA GLY A 187 11.38 12.67 26.67
C GLY A 187 11.07 13.79 27.66
N ARG A 188 11.77 13.86 28.80
CA ARG A 188 11.60 14.94 29.78
C ARG A 188 12.05 16.30 29.26
N SER A 189 13.12 16.34 28.48
CA SER A 189 13.65 17.59 27.89
C SER A 189 12.71 18.16 26.83
N ILE A 190 12.14 17.30 25.98
CA ILE A 190 11.10 17.68 25.00
C ILE A 190 9.89 18.24 25.74
N ASN A 191 9.44 17.62 26.83
CA ASN A 191 8.29 18.11 27.60
C ASN A 191 8.53 19.52 28.13
N ALA A 192 9.72 19.77 28.69
CA ALA A 192 10.12 21.09 29.18
C ALA A 192 10.29 22.12 28.05
N GLY A 193 10.77 21.69 26.87
CA GLY A 193 10.85 22.54 25.68
C GLY A 193 9.46 22.94 25.17
N LEU A 194 8.56 21.97 24.99
CA LEU A 194 7.19 22.20 24.54
C LEU A 194 6.41 23.13 25.49
N ALA A 195 6.66 23.05 26.80
CA ALA A 195 6.04 23.95 27.79
C ALA A 195 6.45 25.43 27.63
N LYS A 196 7.54 25.73 26.92
CA LYS A 196 8.01 27.09 26.63
C LYS A 196 7.42 27.67 25.34
N LEU A 197 6.78 26.84 24.51
CA LEU A 197 6.23 27.28 23.23
C LEU A 197 4.82 27.83 23.41
N SER A 198 4.51 28.88 22.64
CA SER A 198 3.12 29.28 22.43
C SER A 198 2.47 28.31 21.45
N LEU A 199 1.28 27.81 21.82
CA LEU A 199 0.45 26.96 20.96
C LEU A 199 -0.75 27.78 20.47
N PRO A 200 -0.59 28.59 19.40
CA PRO A 200 -1.71 29.34 18.86
C PRO A 200 -2.81 28.41 18.35
N GLU A 201 -3.99 28.96 18.09
CA GLU A 201 -5.05 28.21 17.42
C GLU A 201 -4.80 28.09 15.91
N GLY A 202 -5.50 27.16 15.28
CA GLY A 202 -5.49 27.00 13.82
C GLY A 202 -4.33 26.16 13.28
N ARG A 203 -4.08 26.31 11.97
CA ARG A 203 -3.20 25.41 11.20
C ARG A 203 -1.73 25.40 11.64
N ASN A 204 -1.27 26.49 12.25
CA ASN A 204 0.13 26.69 12.63
C ASN A 204 0.37 26.43 14.12
N ARG A 205 -0.57 25.77 14.82
CA ARG A 205 -0.54 25.52 16.28
C ARG A 205 0.78 24.94 16.78
N PHE A 206 1.37 24.03 16.00
CA PHE A 206 2.61 23.34 16.36
C PHE A 206 3.83 23.81 15.58
N ASP A 207 3.73 24.90 14.82
CA ASP A 207 4.84 25.45 14.03
C ASP A 207 6.11 25.70 14.85
N GLY A 208 5.95 26.11 16.10
CA GLY A 208 7.06 26.34 17.01
C GLY A 208 7.92 25.09 17.25
N VAL A 209 7.35 23.89 17.10
CA VAL A 209 8.06 22.61 17.37
C VAL A 209 9.15 22.37 16.33
N TRP A 210 8.85 22.52 15.05
CA TRP A 210 9.81 22.29 13.95
C TRP A 210 10.55 23.56 13.49
N LYS A 211 10.20 24.73 14.01
CA LYS A 211 11.01 25.95 13.87
C LYS A 211 12.17 26.02 14.87
N GLU A 212 12.12 25.24 15.94
CA GLU A 212 13.19 25.09 16.93
C GLU A 212 14.04 23.85 16.59
N PRO A 213 15.24 24.00 15.98
CA PRO A 213 15.98 22.87 15.43
C PRO A 213 16.37 21.82 16.47
N ALA A 214 16.82 22.26 17.65
CA ALA A 214 17.23 21.35 18.73
C ALA A 214 16.04 20.55 19.28
N LEU A 215 14.87 21.18 19.43
CA LEU A 215 13.65 20.51 19.86
C LEU A 215 13.17 19.49 18.83
N TYR A 216 13.15 19.87 17.55
CA TYR A 216 12.72 18.99 16.48
C TYR A 216 13.63 17.76 16.36
N GLN A 217 14.94 17.99 16.38
CA GLN A 217 15.92 16.91 16.33
C GLN A 217 15.82 15.97 17.55
N ALA A 218 15.59 16.50 18.75
CA ALA A 218 15.34 15.70 19.94
C ALA A 218 14.07 14.85 19.81
N LEU A 219 12.99 15.40 19.25
CA LEU A 219 11.75 14.67 18.97
C LEU A 219 11.98 13.54 17.97
N LEU A 220 12.72 13.79 16.88
CA LEU A 220 13.10 12.76 15.91
C LEU A 220 13.92 11.65 16.57
N ARG A 221 14.99 11.99 17.31
CA ARG A 221 15.81 11.01 18.04
C ARG A 221 14.97 10.18 19.00
N TRP A 222 14.11 10.83 19.81
CA TRP A 222 13.21 10.13 20.72
C TRP A 222 12.28 9.15 20.00
N LYS A 223 11.80 9.53 18.82
CA LYS A 223 10.90 8.71 18.01
C LYS A 223 11.63 7.55 17.34
N VAL A 224 12.83 7.77 16.79
CA VAL A 224 13.68 6.74 16.17
C VAL A 224 14.13 5.73 17.21
N LEU A 225 14.65 6.16 18.36
CA LEU A 225 15.04 5.26 19.44
C LEU A 225 13.86 4.44 19.98
N GLY A 226 12.63 4.95 19.86
CA GLY A 226 11.43 4.18 20.21
C GLY A 226 11.02 3.10 19.20
N ARG A 227 11.77 2.92 18.10
CA ARG A 227 11.56 1.84 17.12
C ARG A 227 12.38 0.59 17.41
N PHE A 228 13.38 0.70 18.28
CA PHE A 228 14.32 -0.37 18.57
C PHE A 228 14.30 -0.69 20.05
N ALA A 229 14.43 -1.96 20.40
CA ALA A 229 14.64 -2.37 21.78
C ALA A 229 16.10 -2.08 22.19
N GLU A 230 16.33 -1.79 23.47
CA GLU A 230 17.69 -1.55 23.98
C GLU A 230 18.65 -2.71 23.64
N PRO A 231 18.30 -3.99 23.82
CA PRO A 231 19.20 -5.10 23.46
C PRO A 231 19.64 -5.09 22.00
N GLU A 232 18.76 -4.74 21.06
CA GLU A 232 19.08 -4.65 19.63
C GLU A 232 20.11 -3.53 19.38
N LEU A 233 19.93 -2.38 20.04
CA LEU A 233 20.87 -1.27 19.95
C LEU A 233 22.22 -1.61 20.58
N VAL A 234 22.24 -2.36 21.68
CA VAL A 234 23.46 -2.80 22.37
C VAL A 234 24.26 -3.78 21.53
N GLU A 235 23.62 -4.81 20.97
CA GLU A 235 24.26 -5.83 20.15
C GLU A 235 25.03 -5.20 18.97
N VAL A 236 24.42 -4.21 18.30
CA VAL A 236 25.03 -3.58 17.13
C VAL A 236 26.01 -2.46 17.53
N ALA A 237 25.82 -1.77 18.66
CA ALA A 237 26.69 -0.66 19.12
C ALA A 237 28.11 -1.09 19.53
N GLN A 238 28.36 -2.39 19.73
CA GLN A 238 29.71 -2.90 20.00
C GLN A 238 30.64 -2.81 18.78
N ASP A 239 30.10 -2.56 17.59
CA ASP A 239 30.85 -2.38 16.35
C ASP A 239 31.25 -0.90 16.13
N ALA A 240 32.53 -0.63 15.87
CA ALA A 240 33.03 0.72 15.63
C ALA A 240 32.40 1.42 14.40
N TYR A 241 32.09 0.67 13.33
CA TYR A 241 31.40 1.21 12.15
C TYR A 241 29.95 1.59 12.48
N MET A 242 29.30 0.83 13.37
CA MET A 242 27.96 1.18 13.83
C MET A 242 27.97 2.46 14.65
N GLY A 243 28.97 2.66 15.50
CA GLY A 243 29.11 3.88 16.29
C GLY A 243 29.16 5.14 15.40
N GLU A 244 29.88 5.08 14.28
CA GLU A 244 29.91 6.16 13.29
C GLU A 244 28.56 6.32 12.60
N MET A 245 27.95 5.23 12.12
CA MET A 245 26.66 5.25 11.45
C MET A 245 25.56 5.85 12.33
N LEU A 246 25.39 5.34 13.56
CA LEU A 246 24.41 5.82 14.52
C LEU A 246 24.65 7.29 14.87
N THR A 247 25.91 7.69 15.01
CA THR A 247 26.26 9.09 15.26
C THR A 247 25.84 9.99 14.11
N TRP A 248 26.15 9.62 12.87
CA TRP A 248 25.70 10.38 11.71
C TRP A 248 24.18 10.38 11.61
N MET A 249 23.54 9.22 11.67
CA MET A 249 22.10 9.06 11.51
C MET A 249 21.30 9.85 12.55
N LEU A 250 21.64 9.78 13.83
CA LEU A 250 20.89 10.41 14.92
C LEU A 250 21.23 11.89 15.14
N THR A 251 22.18 12.45 14.39
CA THR A 251 22.52 13.88 14.41
C THR A 251 22.05 14.64 13.16
N ASN A 252 21.41 13.93 12.21
CA ASN A 252 20.90 14.51 10.97
C ASN A 252 19.40 14.23 10.84
N ASP A 253 18.61 15.27 10.58
CA ASP A 253 17.14 15.16 10.56
C ASP A 253 16.65 14.30 9.38
N GLU A 254 17.25 14.47 8.20
CA GLU A 254 16.84 13.75 6.98
C GLU A 254 16.90 12.22 7.09
N PRO A 255 18.01 11.58 7.51
CA PRO A 255 18.02 10.12 7.67
C PRO A 255 17.05 9.63 8.75
N MET A 256 16.86 10.38 9.85
CA MET A 256 15.85 10.04 10.85
C MET A 256 14.43 10.09 10.29
N GLU A 257 14.10 11.12 9.50
CA GLU A 257 12.80 11.21 8.83
C GLU A 257 12.59 10.07 7.85
N GLN A 258 13.60 9.72 7.05
CA GLN A 258 13.54 8.58 6.13
C GLN A 258 13.27 7.27 6.86
N MET A 259 13.96 7.02 7.97
CA MET A 259 13.68 5.86 8.84
C MET A 259 12.26 5.86 9.37
N LEU A 260 11.79 6.98 9.92
CA LEU A 260 10.46 7.06 10.52
C LEU A 260 9.32 6.91 9.51
N LEU A 261 9.55 7.31 8.26
CA LEU A 261 8.62 7.14 7.15
C LEU A 261 8.62 5.71 6.58
N THR A 262 9.77 5.03 6.64
CA THR A 262 9.98 3.72 6.00
C THR A 262 9.73 2.57 6.96
N ILE A 263 10.34 2.57 8.15
CA ILE A 263 10.22 1.48 9.12
C ILE A 263 8.80 1.41 9.68
N LYS A 264 8.19 0.24 9.60
CA LYS A 264 6.86 -0.09 10.12
C LYS A 264 6.97 -0.86 11.44
N PRO A 265 5.93 -0.84 12.28
CA PRO A 265 5.91 -1.64 13.52
C PRO A 265 6.11 -3.15 13.32
N GLU A 266 5.80 -3.66 12.13
CA GLU A 266 5.91 -5.07 11.76
C GLU A 266 7.33 -5.49 11.35
N ASP A 267 8.25 -4.54 11.13
CA ASP A 267 9.64 -4.83 10.74
C ASP A 267 10.46 -5.34 11.94
N ASP A 268 11.42 -6.23 11.66
CA ASP A 268 12.38 -6.73 12.67
C ASP A 268 13.52 -5.72 12.90
N GLY A 269 13.40 -4.91 13.96
CA GLY A 269 14.32 -3.82 14.28
C GLY A 269 15.78 -4.25 14.41
N GLY A 270 16.04 -5.39 15.08
CA GLY A 270 17.37 -5.97 15.20
C GLY A 270 17.99 -6.30 13.85
N LYS A 271 17.28 -7.03 12.98
CA LYS A 271 17.78 -7.34 11.63
C LYS A 271 17.98 -6.11 10.76
N VAL A 272 17.09 -5.13 10.87
CA VAL A 272 17.22 -3.85 10.16
C VAL A 272 18.53 -3.16 10.55
N LEU A 273 18.84 -3.05 11.85
CA LEU A 273 20.08 -2.43 12.33
C LEU A 273 21.32 -3.21 11.92
N MET A 274 21.28 -4.55 12.00
CA MET A 274 22.38 -5.41 11.54
C MET A 274 22.68 -5.21 10.05
N PHE A 275 21.64 -5.17 9.21
CA PHE A 275 21.82 -4.94 7.78
C PHE A 275 22.42 -3.56 7.49
N LEU A 276 21.91 -2.51 8.16
CA LEU A 276 22.43 -1.15 7.99
C LEU A 276 23.90 -1.04 8.39
N ARG A 277 24.31 -1.68 9.49
CA ARG A 277 25.73 -1.79 9.89
C ARG A 277 26.56 -2.43 8.77
N ASP A 278 26.14 -3.58 8.28
CA ASP A 278 26.90 -4.33 7.27
C ASP A 278 27.01 -3.53 5.95
N ALA A 279 25.91 -2.91 5.52
CA ALA A 279 25.87 -2.05 4.33
C ALA A 279 26.78 -0.81 4.48
N TRP A 280 26.90 -0.26 5.69
CA TRP A 280 27.77 0.87 6.00
C TRP A 280 29.26 0.50 5.90
N GLY A 281 29.62 -0.71 6.33
CA GLY A 281 30.99 -1.23 6.31
C GLY A 281 31.51 -1.60 4.91
N ILE A 282 30.62 -1.92 3.96
CA ILE A 282 31.01 -2.35 2.61
C ILE A 282 31.74 -1.25 1.82
N LYS A 283 31.20 -0.03 1.82
CA LYS A 283 31.76 1.15 1.14
C LYS A 283 31.50 2.41 1.95
N THR A 284 32.27 2.61 3.00
CA THR A 284 32.09 3.70 3.97
C THR A 284 32.05 5.08 3.31
N GLU A 285 32.83 5.29 2.23
CA GLU A 285 32.86 6.53 1.46
C GLU A 285 31.55 6.83 0.70
N LYS A 286 30.71 5.80 0.49
CA LYS A 286 29.42 5.87 -0.21
C LYS A 286 28.22 5.65 0.70
N ALA A 287 28.43 5.26 1.95
CA ALA A 287 27.36 4.83 2.85
C ALA A 287 26.26 5.89 3.04
N LYS A 288 26.63 7.18 3.13
CA LYS A 288 25.66 8.29 3.24
C LYS A 288 24.85 8.49 1.94
N GLN A 289 25.50 8.36 0.79
CA GLN A 289 24.86 8.51 -0.53
C GLN A 289 23.83 7.41 -0.78
N TYR A 290 24.11 6.18 -0.33
CA TYR A 290 23.26 5.01 -0.54
C TYR A 290 22.46 4.60 0.70
N PHE A 291 22.33 5.47 1.70
CA PHE A 291 21.62 5.14 2.94
C PHE A 291 20.16 4.72 2.69
N ASN A 292 19.45 5.39 1.79
CA ASN A 292 18.07 5.03 1.46
C ASN A 292 17.96 3.66 0.79
N LEU A 293 18.93 3.28 -0.04
CA LEU A 293 19.00 1.95 -0.64
C LEU A 293 19.28 0.89 0.44
N ALA A 294 20.22 1.17 1.35
CA ALA A 294 20.50 0.29 2.48
C ALA A 294 19.27 0.11 3.38
N LEU A 295 18.55 1.20 3.69
CA LEU A 295 17.34 1.18 4.49
C LEU A 295 16.21 0.39 3.82
N ALA A 296 16.02 0.54 2.51
CA ALA A 296 15.04 -0.24 1.77
C ALA A 296 15.37 -1.74 1.76
N CYS A 297 16.63 -2.11 1.55
CA CYS A 297 17.07 -3.49 1.69
C CYS A 297 16.86 -4.01 3.12
N ALA A 298 17.19 -3.20 4.13
CA ALA A 298 17.08 -3.59 5.53
C ALA A 298 15.64 -3.99 5.91
N VAL A 299 14.64 -3.22 5.48
CA VAL A 299 13.23 -3.50 5.80
C VAL A 299 12.59 -4.57 4.89
N VAL A 300 13.11 -4.79 3.68
CA VAL A 300 12.60 -5.83 2.77
C VAL A 300 13.19 -7.20 3.10
N PHE A 301 14.45 -7.24 3.54
CA PHE A 301 15.19 -8.47 3.84
C PHE A 301 15.30 -8.76 5.34
N ASP A 302 14.46 -8.10 6.15
CA ASP A 302 14.20 -8.52 7.54
C ASP A 302 13.48 -9.90 7.62
N ARG A 303 13.01 -10.36 6.45
CA ARG A 303 12.46 -11.67 6.12
C ARG A 303 13.15 -12.26 4.89
N ASP A 304 13.07 -13.58 4.77
CA ASP A 304 13.58 -14.27 3.60
C ASP A 304 12.71 -13.99 2.36
N ILE A 305 13.37 -13.70 1.24
CA ILE A 305 12.74 -13.67 -0.09
C ILE A 305 13.21 -14.89 -0.88
N THR A 306 12.27 -15.80 -1.13
CA THR A 306 12.52 -17.00 -1.93
C THR A 306 12.48 -16.69 -3.42
N ILE A 307 13.44 -17.23 -4.15
CA ILE A 307 13.48 -17.29 -5.60
C ILE A 307 12.88 -18.64 -5.99
N THR A 308 11.78 -18.60 -6.73
CA THR A 308 11.08 -19.81 -7.21
C THR A 308 11.49 -20.21 -8.62
N THR A 309 12.41 -19.45 -9.24
CA THR A 309 12.89 -19.60 -10.61
C THR A 309 14.42 -19.67 -10.56
N PRO A 310 15.01 -20.85 -10.41
CA PRO A 310 16.44 -21.00 -10.14
C PRO A 310 17.31 -20.63 -11.36
N ASP A 311 18.60 -20.44 -11.11
CA ASP A 311 19.61 -20.17 -12.14
C ASP A 311 19.75 -21.34 -13.14
N LYS A 312 20.34 -21.06 -14.31
CA LYS A 312 20.64 -22.05 -15.35
C LYS A 312 21.25 -23.34 -14.77
N GLY A 313 20.56 -24.46 -14.97
CA GLY A 313 20.95 -25.78 -14.44
C GLY A 313 20.34 -26.17 -13.08
N GLY A 314 19.50 -25.32 -12.48
CA GLY A 314 18.65 -25.69 -11.35
C GLY A 314 17.28 -26.22 -11.79
N GLU A 315 16.70 -27.15 -11.04
CA GLU A 315 15.35 -27.66 -11.31
C GLU A 315 14.31 -26.59 -10.99
N TYR A 316 13.39 -26.30 -11.93
CA TYR A 316 12.23 -25.44 -11.68
C TYR A 316 11.49 -25.86 -10.39
N GLY A 317 11.39 -24.94 -9.43
CA GLY A 317 10.86 -25.22 -8.08
C GLY A 317 11.91 -25.44 -6.98
N ALA A 318 13.21 -25.45 -7.30
CA ALA A 318 14.26 -25.41 -6.28
C ALA A 318 14.30 -24.05 -5.58
N GLU A 319 14.09 -24.04 -4.27
CA GLU A 319 14.07 -22.82 -3.47
C GLU A 319 15.50 -22.28 -3.26
N ALA A 320 15.81 -21.16 -3.91
CA ALA A 320 16.96 -20.33 -3.57
C ALA A 320 16.49 -19.10 -2.77
N LYS A 321 17.40 -18.44 -2.07
CA LYS A 321 17.09 -17.19 -1.36
C LYS A 321 17.88 -16.03 -1.97
N VAL A 322 17.27 -14.85 -1.99
CA VAL A 322 18.00 -13.62 -2.31
C VAL A 322 19.01 -13.35 -1.20
N GLU A 323 20.29 -13.23 -1.55
CA GLU A 323 21.32 -12.77 -0.61
C GLU A 323 21.25 -11.24 -0.44
N PRO A 324 20.85 -10.72 0.73
CA PRO A 324 20.51 -9.30 0.88
C PRO A 324 21.67 -8.33 0.62
N LEU A 325 22.85 -8.61 1.19
CA LEU A 325 24.01 -7.73 1.02
C LEU A 325 24.52 -7.74 -0.42
N LYS A 326 24.56 -8.91 -1.07
CA LYS A 326 24.88 -8.99 -2.51
C LYS A 326 23.89 -8.21 -3.37
N ARG A 327 22.60 -8.20 -3.02
CA ARG A 327 21.58 -7.40 -3.71
C ARG A 327 21.88 -5.89 -3.59
N TYR A 328 22.20 -5.43 -2.39
CA TYR A 328 22.59 -4.05 -2.13
C TYR A 328 23.84 -3.65 -2.93
N GLU A 329 24.90 -4.47 -2.84
CA GLU A 329 26.15 -4.26 -3.58
C GLU A 329 25.94 -4.21 -5.09
N TRP A 330 25.09 -5.10 -5.60
CA TRP A 330 24.76 -5.14 -7.02
C TRP A 330 24.12 -3.82 -7.46
N TYR A 331 23.08 -3.34 -6.76
CA TYR A 331 22.44 -2.07 -7.13
C TYR A 331 23.40 -0.89 -7.04
N LEU A 332 24.22 -0.83 -5.99
CA LEU A 332 25.26 0.19 -5.84
C LEU A 332 26.23 0.18 -7.03
N ASP A 333 26.78 -1.00 -7.38
CA ASP A 333 27.72 -1.14 -8.50
C ASP A 333 27.10 -0.73 -9.84
N LYS A 334 25.87 -1.17 -10.13
CA LYS A 334 25.18 -0.82 -11.38
C LYS A 334 24.81 0.65 -11.45
N ASN A 335 24.46 1.28 -10.32
CA ASN A 335 24.15 2.70 -10.26
C ASN A 335 25.40 3.55 -10.51
N GLU A 336 26.52 3.25 -9.84
CA GLU A 336 27.80 3.98 -10.05
C GLU A 336 28.31 3.84 -11.49
N LYS A 337 28.02 2.71 -12.16
CA LYS A 337 28.33 2.49 -13.58
C LYS A 337 27.32 3.11 -14.54
N GLY A 338 26.28 3.78 -14.06
CA GLY A 338 25.22 4.38 -14.88
C GLY A 338 24.46 3.37 -15.71
N LYS A 339 24.30 2.13 -15.21
CA LYS A 339 23.65 1.02 -15.94
C LYS A 339 22.14 0.91 -15.67
N LEU A 340 21.66 1.51 -14.59
CA LEU A 340 20.25 1.50 -14.24
C LEU A 340 19.49 2.56 -15.06
N ALA A 341 18.20 2.31 -15.30
CA ALA A 341 17.34 3.28 -15.98
C ALA A 341 17.01 4.47 -15.07
N THR A 342 17.10 4.27 -13.75
CA THR A 342 16.82 5.26 -12.71
C THR A 342 17.88 5.20 -11.61
N SER A 343 18.14 6.35 -10.98
CA SER A 343 19.18 6.52 -9.98
C SER A 343 18.69 6.06 -8.61
N VAL A 344 19.21 4.95 -8.07
CA VAL A 344 18.75 4.39 -6.78
C VAL A 344 19.28 5.16 -5.56
N ASP A 345 20.29 6.02 -5.75
CA ASP A 345 20.84 6.91 -4.72
C ASP A 345 20.07 8.23 -4.55
N ARG A 346 19.04 8.46 -5.37
CA ARG A 346 18.22 9.70 -5.33
C ARG A 346 16.79 9.47 -4.88
N MET A 347 16.38 8.21 -4.73
CA MET A 347 15.01 7.86 -4.34
C MET A 347 14.87 7.77 -2.82
N ASP A 348 13.64 8.02 -2.35
CA ASP A 348 13.24 7.73 -0.98
C ASP A 348 13.26 6.21 -0.74
N ALA A 349 13.61 5.78 0.48
CA ALA A 349 13.61 4.36 0.82
C ALA A 349 12.24 3.69 0.62
N ARG A 350 11.14 4.46 0.83
CA ARG A 350 9.75 4.01 0.60
C ARG A 350 9.44 3.63 -0.86
N ASP A 351 10.12 4.22 -1.83
CA ASP A 351 9.99 3.81 -3.23
C ASP A 351 10.91 2.61 -3.52
N LEU A 352 12.12 2.61 -2.95
CA LEU A 352 13.13 1.58 -3.16
C LEU A 352 12.74 0.21 -2.62
N VAL A 353 11.82 0.10 -1.63
CA VAL A 353 11.27 -1.21 -1.22
C VAL A 353 10.61 -1.95 -2.38
N TRP A 354 10.08 -1.23 -3.37
CA TRP A 354 9.47 -1.78 -4.58
C TRP A 354 10.46 -2.03 -5.73
N VAL A 355 11.75 -1.78 -5.48
CA VAL A 355 12.88 -2.03 -6.39
C VAL A 355 13.67 -3.25 -5.91
N VAL A 356 14.06 -3.27 -4.64
CA VAL A 356 14.98 -4.28 -4.10
C VAL A 356 14.33 -5.65 -3.91
N CYS A 357 12.99 -5.70 -3.86
CA CYS A 357 12.20 -6.89 -3.58
C CYS A 357 12.03 -7.89 -4.75
N ALA A 358 12.82 -7.76 -5.83
CA ALA A 358 12.67 -8.65 -6.98
C ALA A 358 13.03 -10.11 -6.61
N PRO A 359 12.08 -11.06 -6.68
CA PRO A 359 12.30 -12.46 -6.31
C PRO A 359 12.95 -13.26 -7.47
N ILE A 360 14.05 -12.73 -7.99
CA ILE A 360 14.80 -13.27 -9.13
C ILE A 360 16.28 -13.39 -8.78
N SER A 361 17.00 -14.26 -9.48
CA SER A 361 18.44 -14.39 -9.29
C SER A 361 19.22 -13.19 -9.84
N THR A 362 20.49 -13.06 -9.43
CA THR A 362 21.39 -12.01 -9.94
C THR A 362 21.64 -12.17 -11.44
N SER A 363 21.65 -13.40 -11.96
CA SER A 363 21.86 -13.67 -13.39
C SER A 363 20.71 -13.11 -14.24
N GLU A 364 19.47 -13.21 -13.75
CA GLU A 364 18.29 -12.62 -14.38
C GLU A 364 18.30 -11.08 -14.30
N MET A 365 18.81 -10.49 -13.21
CA MET A 365 19.02 -9.04 -13.13
C MET A 365 20.06 -8.56 -14.15
N ASP A 366 21.18 -9.26 -14.27
CA ASP A 366 22.23 -8.95 -15.25
C ASP A 366 21.71 -9.11 -16.69
N TRP A 367 20.90 -10.15 -16.93
CA TRP A 367 20.20 -10.34 -18.20
C TRP A 367 19.33 -9.12 -18.51
N ALA A 368 18.51 -8.67 -17.55
CA ALA A 368 17.61 -7.54 -17.74
C ALA A 368 18.37 -6.26 -18.08
N ILE A 369 19.46 -5.94 -17.38
CA ILE A 369 20.32 -4.79 -17.73
C ILE A 369 20.91 -4.93 -19.14
N SER A 370 21.32 -6.14 -19.52
CA SER A 370 21.99 -6.38 -20.81
C SER A 370 21.04 -6.38 -22.01
N LYS A 371 19.76 -6.69 -21.82
CA LYS A 371 18.78 -6.88 -22.90
C LYS A 371 17.71 -5.80 -22.95
N MET A 372 17.34 -5.24 -21.80
CA MET A 372 16.24 -4.29 -21.69
C MET A 372 16.79 -2.87 -21.75
N HIS A 373 16.69 -2.24 -22.93
CA HIS A 373 17.14 -0.87 -23.16
C HIS A 373 15.96 0.09 -23.35
N LEU A 374 15.05 0.09 -22.38
CA LEU A 374 13.89 0.97 -22.36
C LEU A 374 14.17 2.22 -21.50
N ARG A 375 13.38 3.27 -21.71
CA ARG A 375 13.35 4.42 -20.78
C ARG A 375 12.29 4.16 -19.72
N GLN A 376 12.47 4.64 -18.49
CA GLN A 376 11.51 4.50 -17.39
C GLN A 376 10.05 4.78 -17.82
N LYS A 377 9.81 5.94 -18.43
CA LYS A 377 8.48 6.34 -18.91
C LYS A 377 7.83 5.41 -19.93
N ASN A 378 8.63 4.61 -20.63
CA ASN A 378 8.17 3.68 -21.67
C ASN A 378 8.23 2.23 -21.19
N TRP A 379 8.67 1.97 -19.95
CA TRP A 379 8.97 0.62 -19.50
C TRP A 379 7.73 -0.29 -19.48
N GLY A 380 6.54 0.29 -19.35
CA GLY A 380 5.27 -0.44 -19.48
C GLY A 380 5.11 -1.19 -20.81
N SER A 381 5.85 -0.82 -21.87
CA SER A 381 5.86 -1.59 -23.12
C SER A 381 6.43 -3.00 -22.96
N ALA A 382 7.22 -3.27 -21.92
CA ALA A 382 7.75 -4.60 -21.62
C ALA A 382 6.64 -5.64 -21.38
N TYR A 383 5.47 -5.20 -20.89
CA TYR A 383 4.30 -6.06 -20.73
C TYR A 383 3.86 -6.68 -22.07
N GLY A 384 3.81 -5.88 -23.13
CA GLY A 384 3.39 -6.30 -24.46
C GLY A 384 4.49 -6.97 -25.29
N MET A 385 5.72 -7.11 -24.77
CA MET A 385 6.79 -7.85 -25.45
C MET A 385 6.57 -9.37 -25.39
N ILE A 386 5.80 -9.82 -24.40
CA ILE A 386 5.50 -11.23 -24.18
C ILE A 386 4.23 -11.58 -24.95
N GLU A 387 4.37 -12.43 -25.96
CA GLU A 387 3.25 -12.92 -26.76
C GLU A 387 2.24 -13.68 -25.88
N TYR A 388 0.94 -13.43 -26.09
CA TYR A 388 -0.09 -14.07 -25.29
C TYR A 388 -0.41 -15.48 -25.80
N LEU A 389 -0.16 -16.51 -24.98
CA LEU A 389 -0.34 -17.91 -25.35
C LEU A 389 -1.71 -18.45 -24.95
N MET A 390 -2.62 -18.55 -25.93
CA MET A 390 -3.95 -19.13 -25.73
C MET A 390 -3.89 -20.61 -25.32
N GLU A 391 -2.94 -21.40 -25.84
CA GLU A 391 -2.82 -22.81 -25.45
C GLU A 391 -2.49 -23.00 -23.97
N ARG A 392 -1.64 -22.14 -23.40
CA ARG A 392 -1.36 -22.11 -21.96
C ARG A 392 -2.60 -21.70 -21.16
N ALA A 393 -3.30 -20.66 -21.61
CA ALA A 393 -4.51 -20.15 -20.94
C ALA A 393 -5.68 -21.15 -20.95
N VAL A 394 -5.79 -21.98 -21.99
CA VAL A 394 -6.89 -22.94 -22.18
C VAL A 394 -6.56 -24.31 -21.62
N LYS A 395 -5.39 -24.87 -21.97
CA LYS A 395 -5.00 -26.25 -21.63
C LYS A 395 -4.08 -26.36 -20.40
N GLY A 396 -3.63 -25.24 -19.84
CA GLY A 396 -2.68 -25.23 -18.72
C GLY A 396 -1.27 -25.72 -19.10
N LEU A 397 -0.92 -25.68 -20.39
CA LEU A 397 0.41 -26.12 -20.85
C LEU A 397 1.52 -25.20 -20.32
N ASN A 398 2.58 -25.80 -19.78
CA ASN A 398 3.77 -25.06 -19.39
C ASN A 398 4.79 -25.07 -20.53
N PRO A 399 5.06 -23.93 -21.20
CA PRO A 399 6.03 -23.88 -22.29
C PRO A 399 7.47 -23.75 -21.79
N TYR A 400 7.67 -23.59 -20.49
CA TYR A 400 8.96 -23.27 -19.90
C TYR A 400 9.61 -24.48 -19.23
N GLU A 401 10.92 -24.65 -19.46
CA GLU A 401 11.80 -25.58 -18.76
C GLU A 401 12.38 -24.94 -17.48
N GLU A 402 12.84 -23.69 -17.56
CA GLU A 402 13.54 -23.00 -16.46
C GLU A 402 12.77 -21.77 -15.93
N TYR A 403 11.82 -21.22 -16.70
CA TYR A 403 11.07 -19.99 -16.38
C TYR A 403 11.98 -18.76 -16.24
N THR A 404 12.92 -18.59 -17.17
CA THR A 404 13.80 -17.42 -17.23
C THR A 404 13.18 -16.30 -18.08
N PHE A 405 13.61 -15.06 -17.92
CA PHE A 405 13.20 -13.93 -18.76
C PHE A 405 13.50 -14.19 -20.24
N ALA A 406 14.64 -14.82 -20.54
CA ALA A 406 14.99 -15.17 -21.91
C ALA A 406 13.97 -16.15 -22.53
N GLU A 407 13.54 -17.13 -21.73
CA GLU A 407 12.57 -18.13 -22.14
C GLU A 407 11.16 -17.54 -22.24
N ILE A 408 10.72 -16.76 -21.24
CA ILE A 408 9.42 -16.07 -21.26
C ILE A 408 9.31 -15.13 -22.48
N LEU A 409 10.38 -14.39 -22.79
CA LEU A 409 10.42 -13.53 -23.98
C LEU A 409 10.37 -14.32 -25.29
N LYS A 410 10.93 -15.53 -25.32
CA LYS A 410 10.99 -16.37 -26.52
C LYS A 410 9.70 -17.14 -26.76
N GLU A 411 9.19 -17.78 -25.72
CA GLU A 411 8.06 -18.71 -25.82
C GLU A 411 6.71 -17.98 -25.70
N GLY A 412 6.66 -16.80 -25.06
CA GLY A 412 5.41 -16.13 -24.72
C GLY A 412 4.79 -16.67 -23.42
N GLY A 413 3.65 -16.12 -23.00
CA GLY A 413 2.99 -16.48 -21.74
C GLY A 413 1.56 -15.95 -21.61
N ILE A 414 1.01 -15.98 -20.39
CA ILE A 414 -0.29 -15.36 -20.06
C ILE A 414 -0.11 -14.07 -19.24
N CYS A 415 -1.19 -13.40 -18.85
CA CYS A 415 -1.14 -12.12 -18.12
C CYS A 415 -0.25 -12.15 -16.86
N GLY A 416 -0.18 -13.29 -16.16
CA GLY A 416 0.74 -13.50 -15.04
C GLY A 416 2.21 -13.44 -15.45
N ASP A 417 2.57 -14.09 -16.56
CA ASP A 417 3.94 -14.09 -17.10
C ASP A 417 4.32 -12.72 -17.68
N GLN A 418 3.38 -12.04 -18.37
CA GLN A 418 3.57 -10.67 -18.86
C GLN A 418 3.86 -9.68 -17.72
N SER A 419 3.10 -9.80 -16.62
CA SER A 419 3.27 -8.96 -15.43
C SER A 419 4.57 -9.28 -14.69
N TYR A 420 4.90 -10.56 -14.53
CA TYR A 420 6.15 -11.02 -13.92
C TYR A 420 7.37 -10.49 -14.67
N PHE A 421 7.40 -10.64 -16.00
CA PHE A 421 8.49 -10.16 -16.85
C PHE A 421 8.62 -8.62 -16.77
N CYS A 422 7.51 -7.90 -16.96
CA CYS A 422 7.51 -6.44 -16.97
C CYS A 422 7.95 -5.85 -15.61
N SER A 423 7.36 -6.31 -14.51
CA SER A 423 7.67 -5.78 -13.17
C SER A 423 9.11 -6.10 -12.73
N ASN A 424 9.60 -7.33 -12.93
CA ASN A 424 10.91 -7.71 -12.44
C ASN A 424 12.05 -7.20 -13.32
N THR A 425 11.85 -7.04 -14.63
CA THR A 425 12.84 -6.34 -15.48
C THR A 425 12.90 -4.84 -15.14
N ALA A 426 11.78 -4.21 -14.75
CA ALA A 426 11.75 -2.83 -14.28
C ALA A 426 12.52 -2.68 -12.96
N ARG A 427 12.25 -3.55 -11.99
CA ARG A 427 12.96 -3.60 -10.69
C ARG A 427 14.46 -3.74 -10.87
N ALA A 428 14.91 -4.69 -11.71
CA ALA A 428 16.32 -4.86 -12.02
C ALA A 428 16.98 -3.59 -12.59
N ASN A 429 16.20 -2.72 -13.24
CA ASN A 429 16.67 -1.45 -13.80
C ASN A 429 16.47 -0.25 -12.85
N GLY A 430 16.18 -0.50 -11.57
CA GLY A 430 16.03 0.52 -10.54
C GLY A 430 14.63 1.14 -10.44
N ILE A 431 13.66 0.64 -11.19
CA ILE A 431 12.32 1.25 -11.30
C ILE A 431 11.36 0.59 -10.29
N PRO A 432 10.73 1.37 -9.39
CA PRO A 432 9.70 0.85 -8.48
C PRO A 432 8.55 0.23 -9.27
N ALA A 433 8.27 -1.06 -9.03
CA ALA A 433 7.21 -1.79 -9.74
C ALA A 433 6.62 -2.92 -8.89
N MET A 434 5.41 -3.35 -9.25
CA MET A 434 4.75 -4.52 -8.67
C MET A 434 3.77 -5.18 -9.63
N THR A 435 3.65 -6.50 -9.49
CA THR A 435 2.57 -7.26 -10.11
C THR A 435 1.30 -7.10 -9.29
N MET A 436 0.26 -6.62 -9.95
CA MET A 436 -1.10 -6.54 -9.44
C MET A 436 -1.89 -7.75 -9.94
N SER A 437 -2.87 -8.19 -9.17
CA SER A 437 -3.85 -9.19 -9.58
C SER A 437 -5.24 -8.87 -9.03
N GLY A 438 -6.29 -9.37 -9.70
CA GLY A 438 -7.68 -9.10 -9.36
C GLY A 438 -8.64 -9.93 -10.20
N GLU A 439 -9.95 -9.74 -10.00
CA GLU A 439 -10.99 -10.46 -10.72
C GLU A 439 -11.72 -9.51 -11.67
N THR A 440 -11.94 -9.96 -12.91
CA THR A 440 -12.62 -9.21 -13.96
C THR A 440 -13.83 -10.00 -14.47
N ASP A 441 -14.59 -9.40 -15.39
CA ASP A 441 -15.66 -10.07 -16.12
C ASP A 441 -15.15 -11.16 -17.11
N LEU A 442 -13.83 -11.31 -17.24
CA LEU A 442 -13.12 -12.36 -17.98
C LEU A 442 -12.36 -13.31 -17.04
N GLY A 443 -12.54 -13.18 -15.73
CA GLY A 443 -11.87 -14.01 -14.73
C GLY A 443 -10.65 -13.33 -14.11
N GLY A 444 -9.76 -14.14 -13.52
CA GLY A 444 -8.55 -13.64 -12.87
C GLY A 444 -7.62 -12.95 -13.87
N HIS A 445 -7.13 -11.77 -13.50
CA HIS A 445 -6.24 -10.97 -14.33
C HIS A 445 -5.05 -10.48 -13.53
N ALA A 446 -3.90 -10.36 -14.20
CA ALA A 446 -2.68 -9.78 -13.64
C ALA A 446 -2.19 -8.63 -14.53
N TRP A 447 -1.73 -7.55 -13.90
CA TRP A 447 -1.21 -6.36 -14.57
C TRP A 447 -0.08 -5.74 -13.74
N VAL A 448 0.45 -4.60 -14.15
CA VAL A 448 1.59 -3.97 -13.48
C VAL A 448 1.21 -2.58 -12.97
N ALA A 449 1.60 -2.31 -11.73
CA ALA A 449 1.74 -0.95 -11.22
C ALA A 449 3.22 -0.57 -11.19
N MET A 450 3.55 0.66 -11.63
CA MET A 450 4.92 1.10 -11.83
C MET A 450 5.07 2.60 -11.68
N LYS A 451 6.20 3.04 -11.13
CA LYS A 451 6.61 4.44 -11.09
C LYS A 451 7.26 4.83 -12.42
N ILE A 452 6.49 5.41 -13.33
CA ILE A 452 6.93 5.74 -14.70
C ILE A 452 7.67 7.08 -14.78
N GLN A 453 7.54 7.93 -13.76
CA GLN A 453 8.29 9.18 -13.55
C GLN A 453 8.48 9.42 -12.04
N ASP A 454 9.32 10.39 -11.66
CA ASP A 454 9.65 10.70 -10.26
C ASP A 454 8.42 11.03 -9.40
N ASP A 455 7.34 11.54 -9.99
CA ASP A 455 6.09 11.93 -9.31
C ASP A 455 4.86 11.20 -9.87
N GLU A 456 5.04 10.13 -10.65
CA GLU A 456 3.92 9.45 -11.32
C GLU A 456 3.99 7.92 -11.15
N TRP A 457 3.02 7.41 -10.39
CA TRP A 457 2.66 6.00 -10.36
C TRP A 457 1.50 5.73 -11.30
N THR A 458 1.58 4.67 -12.10
CA THR A 458 0.47 4.17 -12.91
C THR A 458 0.11 2.76 -12.49
N THR A 459 -1.19 2.44 -12.48
CA THR A 459 -1.71 1.07 -12.36
C THR A 459 -2.28 0.56 -13.69
N GLY A 460 -2.04 1.28 -14.79
CA GLY A 460 -2.68 1.01 -16.08
C GLY A 460 -1.96 0.02 -17.00
N ILE A 461 -0.75 -0.43 -16.67
CA ILE A 461 0.08 -1.24 -17.57
C ILE A 461 -0.49 -2.66 -17.65
N GLY A 462 -1.08 -3.00 -18.79
CA GLY A 462 -1.74 -4.29 -18.99
C GLY A 462 -3.08 -4.43 -18.26
N ARG A 463 -3.59 -3.36 -17.64
CA ARG A 463 -4.86 -3.38 -16.92
C ARG A 463 -6.02 -3.41 -17.90
N ILE A 464 -6.92 -4.37 -17.74
CA ILE A 464 -8.21 -4.40 -18.46
C ILE A 464 -9.30 -3.76 -17.61
N GLY A 465 -10.36 -3.22 -18.22
CA GLY A 465 -11.47 -2.61 -17.48
C GLY A 465 -12.30 -3.65 -16.70
N GLY A 466 -13.02 -3.21 -15.67
CA GLY A 466 -13.91 -4.11 -14.92
C GLY A 466 -13.19 -4.92 -13.82
N VAL A 467 -11.99 -4.51 -13.44
CA VAL A 467 -11.21 -5.16 -12.38
C VAL A 467 -11.77 -4.78 -11.01
N SER A 468 -12.14 -5.80 -10.24
CA SER A 468 -12.48 -5.70 -8.83
C SER A 468 -11.34 -6.23 -7.96
N LYS A 469 -11.21 -5.68 -6.75
CA LYS A 469 -10.27 -6.14 -5.72
C LYS A 469 -8.82 -6.25 -6.19
N GLY A 470 -8.37 -5.32 -7.03
CA GLY A 470 -6.99 -5.29 -7.48
C GLY A 470 -6.02 -5.12 -6.30
N GLN A 471 -5.03 -6.00 -6.22
CA GLN A 471 -4.06 -6.03 -5.13
C GLN A 471 -2.67 -6.53 -5.57
N ALA A 472 -1.64 -6.13 -4.86
CA ALA A 472 -0.28 -6.65 -4.95
C ALA A 472 0.20 -7.14 -3.59
N GLY A 473 1.20 -8.03 -3.57
CA GLY A 473 1.89 -8.39 -2.33
C GLY A 473 2.73 -7.22 -1.82
N ASN A 474 2.68 -6.95 -0.52
CA ASN A 474 3.58 -5.97 0.10
C ASN A 474 4.92 -6.64 0.45
N PRO A 475 6.04 -6.23 -0.17
CA PRO A 475 7.33 -6.90 0.01
C PRO A 475 7.96 -6.62 1.36
N GLN A 476 7.62 -5.49 2.00
CA GLN A 476 8.19 -5.09 3.27
C GLN A 476 7.50 -5.80 4.43
N ILE A 477 6.18 -5.63 4.59
CA ILE A 477 5.46 -6.16 5.76
C ILE A 477 4.72 -7.48 5.48
N GLY A 478 4.67 -7.93 4.23
CA GLY A 478 3.85 -9.08 3.83
C GLY A 478 2.37 -8.70 3.72
N GLY A 479 1.52 -9.66 3.36
CA GLY A 479 0.11 -9.38 3.07
C GLY A 479 -0.08 -8.65 1.74
N SER A 480 -1.19 -7.91 1.59
CA SER A 480 -1.53 -7.23 0.34
C SER A 480 -1.72 -5.73 0.49
N ILE A 481 -1.45 -5.02 -0.60
CA ILE A 481 -1.80 -3.62 -0.83
C ILE A 481 -2.80 -3.54 -1.98
N THR A 482 -3.80 -2.67 -1.86
CA THR A 482 -4.81 -2.48 -2.91
C THR A 482 -4.31 -1.59 -4.03
N GLU A 483 -4.88 -1.77 -5.23
CA GLU A 483 -4.63 -0.88 -6.38
C GLU A 483 -4.91 0.59 -6.03
N GLN A 484 -5.95 0.80 -5.24
CA GLN A 484 -6.43 2.10 -4.83
C GLN A 484 -5.43 2.83 -3.92
N GLU A 485 -4.71 2.12 -3.06
CA GLU A 485 -3.62 2.69 -2.28
C GLU A 485 -2.45 3.12 -3.17
N VAL A 486 -2.10 2.32 -4.17
CA VAL A 486 -1.04 2.66 -5.13
C VAL A 486 -1.43 3.87 -5.99
N GLN A 487 -2.70 3.99 -6.36
CA GLN A 487 -3.20 5.17 -7.07
C GLN A 487 -3.03 6.46 -6.25
N LEU A 488 -3.25 6.40 -4.92
CA LEU A 488 -3.02 7.56 -4.04
C LEU A 488 -1.55 7.96 -3.99
N TRP A 489 -0.61 7.06 -4.21
CA TRP A 489 0.79 7.46 -4.30
C TRP A 489 1.02 8.38 -5.49
N GLY A 490 0.28 8.25 -6.59
CA GLY A 490 0.32 9.22 -7.69
C GLY A 490 -0.29 10.59 -7.36
N ASP A 491 -0.98 10.75 -6.24
CA ASP A 491 -1.52 12.05 -5.84
C ASP A 491 -0.38 13.03 -5.53
N ARG A 492 -0.54 14.26 -6.00
CA ARG A 492 0.43 15.35 -5.80
C ARG A 492 0.82 15.55 -4.34
N ASP A 493 -0.13 15.37 -3.42
CA ASP A 493 0.11 15.57 -1.99
C ASP A 493 0.98 14.44 -1.40
N HIS A 494 0.85 13.21 -1.90
CA HIS A 494 1.71 12.07 -1.54
C HIS A 494 3.12 12.19 -2.12
N GLN A 495 3.25 12.74 -3.33
CA GLN A 495 4.56 13.00 -3.96
C GLN A 495 5.27 14.24 -3.41
N SER A 496 4.56 15.10 -2.67
CA SER A 496 5.15 16.26 -2.03
C SER A 496 5.89 15.87 -0.74
N LYS A 497 7.23 15.95 -0.77
CA LYS A 497 8.09 15.77 0.42
C LYS A 497 7.66 16.69 1.56
N LEU A 498 7.35 17.96 1.26
CA LEU A 498 6.90 18.93 2.25
C LEU A 498 5.59 18.54 2.92
N ILE A 499 4.58 18.13 2.13
CA ILE A 499 3.27 17.75 2.68
C ILE A 499 3.41 16.46 3.48
N THR A 500 4.08 15.45 2.93
CA THR A 500 4.34 14.17 3.61
C THR A 500 5.03 14.41 4.95
N GLN A 501 6.16 15.12 4.97
CA GLN A 501 6.87 15.45 6.21
C GLN A 501 5.96 16.21 7.19
N SER A 502 5.22 17.21 6.71
CA SER A 502 4.32 17.98 7.57
C SER A 502 3.24 17.09 8.22
N VAL A 503 2.60 16.20 7.45
CA VAL A 503 1.61 15.24 7.98
C VAL A 503 2.25 14.35 9.04
N PHE A 504 3.36 13.70 8.72
CA PHE A 504 3.97 12.71 9.60
C PHE A 504 4.61 13.34 10.84
N ARG A 505 5.16 14.57 10.77
CA ARG A 505 5.63 15.33 11.95
C ARG A 505 4.51 15.54 12.97
N HIS A 506 3.30 15.86 12.52
CA HIS A 506 2.15 15.97 13.41
C HIS A 506 1.76 14.62 14.01
N LEU A 507 1.81 13.53 13.23
CA LEU A 507 1.53 12.18 13.74
C LEU A 507 2.59 11.71 14.75
N TRP A 508 3.87 12.03 14.53
CA TRP A 508 4.94 11.72 15.48
C TRP A 508 4.80 12.53 16.77
N LEU A 509 4.41 13.80 16.67
CA LEU A 509 4.09 14.63 17.82
C LEU A 509 2.87 14.09 18.59
N ALA A 510 1.84 13.63 17.88
CA ALA A 510 0.69 12.97 18.50
C ALA A 510 1.10 11.71 19.28
N ASP A 511 2.02 10.90 18.73
CA ASP A 511 2.56 9.73 19.45
C ASP A 511 3.32 10.13 20.71
N TYR A 512 4.07 11.23 20.67
CA TYR A 512 4.74 11.78 21.85
C TYR A 512 3.73 12.27 22.90
N TYR A 513 2.67 12.97 22.50
CA TYR A 513 1.61 13.38 23.42
C TYR A 513 0.88 12.20 24.04
N ALA A 514 0.62 11.15 23.26
CA ALA A 514 0.01 9.91 23.74
C ALA A 514 0.89 9.22 24.79
N SER A 515 2.21 9.14 24.59
CA SER A 515 3.12 8.55 25.59
C SER A 515 3.24 9.36 26.88
N ASN A 516 2.73 10.59 26.91
CA ASN A 516 2.74 11.48 28.07
C ASN A 516 1.31 11.79 28.58
N SER A 517 0.32 10.98 28.17
CA SER A 517 -1.09 11.11 28.60
C SER A 517 -1.70 12.49 28.36
N LYS A 518 -1.32 13.16 27.27
CA LYS A 518 -1.86 14.48 26.87
C LYS A 518 -2.94 14.34 25.79
N ASP A 519 -4.04 13.66 26.13
CA ASP A 519 -5.08 13.24 25.17
C ASP A 519 -5.66 14.39 24.31
N GLU A 520 -5.86 15.58 24.88
CA GLU A 520 -6.36 16.73 24.11
C GLU A 520 -5.40 17.13 22.99
N LEU A 521 -4.09 17.16 23.28
CA LEU A 521 -3.05 17.50 22.31
C LEU A 521 -2.84 16.41 21.25
N VAL A 522 -3.11 15.14 21.59
CA VAL A 522 -3.17 14.04 20.61
C VAL A 522 -4.25 14.35 19.58
N GLY A 523 -5.47 14.66 20.05
CA GLY A 523 -6.60 15.02 19.19
C GLY A 523 -6.30 16.22 18.29
N ASP A 524 -5.69 17.27 18.82
CA ASP A 524 -5.29 18.46 18.04
C ASP A 524 -4.27 18.13 16.95
N ALA A 525 -3.21 17.39 17.29
CA ALA A 525 -2.16 17.02 16.35
C ALA A 525 -2.67 16.11 15.23
N VAL A 526 -3.51 15.13 15.56
CA VAL A 526 -4.13 14.23 14.57
C VAL A 526 -5.08 14.99 13.63
N LYS A 527 -5.92 15.88 14.17
CA LYS A 527 -6.81 16.74 13.36
C LYS A 527 -6.02 17.62 12.40
N LEU A 528 -4.91 18.20 12.85
CA LEU A 528 -4.05 19.01 11.99
C LEU A 528 -3.36 18.18 10.92
N ALA A 529 -2.88 16.98 11.25
CA ALA A 529 -2.33 16.05 10.26
C ALA A 529 -3.34 15.75 9.14
N ASN A 530 -4.60 15.45 9.50
CA ASN A 530 -5.66 15.21 8.53
C ASN A 530 -6.04 16.47 7.73
N LEU A 531 -6.02 17.66 8.35
CA LEU A 531 -6.29 18.91 7.64
C LEU A 531 -5.22 19.25 6.60
N ILE A 532 -3.97 18.91 6.89
CA ILE A 532 -2.82 19.12 6.00
C ILE A 532 -2.81 18.11 4.86
N GLY A 533 -3.04 16.83 5.17
CA GLY A 533 -3.03 15.74 4.20
C GLY A 533 -4.27 14.86 4.32
N PRO A 534 -5.46 15.34 3.90
CA PRO A 534 -6.66 14.53 3.97
C PRO A 534 -6.61 13.34 3.00
N SER A 535 -5.76 13.34 1.98
CA SER A 535 -5.54 12.19 1.09
C SER A 535 -4.73 11.05 1.74
N PHE A 536 -4.14 11.26 2.93
CA PHE A 536 -3.33 10.25 3.63
C PHE A 536 -4.24 9.37 4.51
N PRO A 537 -4.45 8.09 4.16
CA PRO A 537 -5.35 7.19 4.90
C PRO A 537 -4.97 7.05 6.38
N GLU A 538 -3.68 7.14 6.71
CA GLU A 538 -3.14 7.04 8.07
C GLU A 538 -3.74 8.11 8.99
N THR A 539 -4.03 9.30 8.46
CA THR A 539 -4.63 10.39 9.25
C THR A 539 -6.07 10.08 9.62
N TRP A 540 -6.83 9.44 8.74
CA TRP A 540 -8.19 8.98 9.02
C TRP A 540 -8.21 7.83 10.02
N GLY A 541 -7.28 6.87 9.89
CA GLY A 541 -7.13 5.79 10.86
C GLY A 541 -6.74 6.29 12.26
N ARG A 542 -6.05 7.43 12.35
CA ARG A 542 -5.75 8.10 13.63
C ARG A 542 -6.97 8.85 14.17
N LEU A 543 -7.71 9.57 13.33
CA LEU A 543 -8.96 10.23 13.73
C LEU A 543 -10.01 9.24 14.24
N TYR A 544 -10.15 8.11 13.55
CA TYR A 544 -11.07 7.03 13.92
C TYR A 544 -10.80 6.54 15.35
N ARG A 545 -9.54 6.21 15.68
CA ARG A 545 -9.14 5.77 17.03
C ARG A 545 -9.37 6.83 18.10
N GLU A 546 -9.15 8.10 17.78
CA GLU A 546 -9.42 9.19 18.73
C GLU A 546 -10.92 9.40 18.95
N LEU A 547 -11.77 9.12 17.97
CA LEU A 547 -13.22 9.11 18.14
C LEU A 547 -13.68 7.89 18.96
N GLU A 548 -13.13 6.69 18.71
CA GLU A 548 -13.43 5.50 19.52
C GLU A 548 -13.15 5.75 21.01
N LYS A 549 -11.96 6.25 21.36
CA LYS A 549 -11.62 6.60 22.75
C LYS A 549 -12.59 7.60 23.37
N LYS A 550 -13.08 8.57 22.59
CA LYS A 550 -14.06 9.56 23.08
C LYS A 550 -15.41 8.92 23.32
N THR A 551 -15.85 8.03 22.42
CA THR A 551 -17.08 7.26 22.57
C THR A 551 -17.01 6.35 23.80
N GLU A 552 -15.89 5.67 24.02
CA GLU A 552 -15.67 4.82 25.21
C GLU A 552 -15.73 5.63 26.51
N LYS A 553 -15.11 6.82 26.55
CA LYS A 553 -15.11 7.68 27.73
C LYS A 553 -16.49 8.26 28.06
N ALA A 554 -17.29 8.56 27.05
CA ALA A 554 -18.63 9.10 27.24
C ALA A 554 -19.63 8.05 27.73
N GLY A 555 -19.47 6.78 27.32
CA GLY A 555 -20.33 5.69 27.74
C GLY A 555 -21.70 5.65 27.06
N ASP A 556 -22.28 6.80 26.68
CA ASP A 556 -23.46 6.89 25.82
C ASP A 556 -23.12 7.57 24.47
N PRO A 557 -23.14 6.81 23.34
CA PRO A 557 -22.84 7.34 22.02
C PRO A 557 -23.85 8.37 21.48
N THR A 558 -25.00 8.52 22.15
CA THR A 558 -26.02 9.53 21.82
C THR A 558 -25.79 10.87 22.53
N GLU A 559 -24.81 10.96 23.43
CA GLU A 559 -24.42 12.22 24.07
C GLU A 559 -24.12 13.32 23.04
N ASP A 560 -24.49 14.55 23.41
CA ASP A 560 -24.42 15.73 22.55
C ASP A 560 -23.00 15.93 21.98
N GLY A 561 -22.88 15.70 20.67
CA GLY A 561 -21.66 15.93 19.89
C GLY A 561 -20.93 14.68 19.39
N ILE A 562 -21.07 13.51 20.02
CA ILE A 562 -20.33 12.29 19.61
C ILE A 562 -20.89 11.71 18.33
N LEU A 563 -22.21 11.50 18.27
CA LEU A 563 -22.87 11.05 17.05
C LEU A 563 -22.66 12.03 15.89
N SER A 564 -22.63 13.35 16.18
CA SER A 564 -22.31 14.38 15.17
C SER A 564 -20.88 14.23 14.66
N ALA A 565 -19.91 14.00 15.55
CA ALA A 565 -18.52 13.82 15.17
C ALA A 565 -18.31 12.58 14.29
N TRP A 566 -19.00 11.47 14.58
CA TRP A 566 -18.99 10.28 13.72
C TRP A 566 -19.62 10.55 12.35
N LYS A 567 -20.75 11.27 12.30
CA LYS A 567 -21.38 11.69 11.03
C LYS A 567 -20.44 12.59 10.21
N ASP A 568 -19.73 13.51 10.85
CA ASP A 568 -18.76 14.40 10.20
C ASP A 568 -17.54 13.64 9.68
N PHE A 569 -17.02 12.69 10.45
CA PHE A 569 -15.95 11.78 10.03
C PHE A 569 -16.34 11.01 8.76
N VAL A 570 -17.51 10.35 8.78
CA VAL A 570 -18.03 9.59 7.64
C VAL A 570 -18.19 10.47 6.41
N SER A 571 -18.83 11.64 6.57
CA SER A 571 -19.07 12.59 5.48
C SER A 571 -17.76 13.11 4.90
N GLY A 572 -16.79 13.48 5.76
CA GLY A 572 -15.47 13.94 5.38
C GLY A 572 -14.70 12.91 4.57
N MET A 573 -14.61 11.68 5.08
CA MET A 573 -13.89 10.59 4.43
C MET A 573 -14.53 10.21 3.08
N ARG A 574 -15.87 10.07 3.02
CA ARG A 574 -16.59 9.78 1.76
C ARG A 574 -16.49 10.91 0.73
N ARG A 575 -16.30 12.16 1.16
CA ARG A 575 -16.06 13.30 0.27
C ARG A 575 -14.63 13.30 -0.26
N GLN A 576 -13.66 13.03 0.60
CA GLN A 576 -12.25 12.95 0.22
C GLN A 576 -12.01 11.84 -0.79
N PHE A 577 -12.47 10.62 -0.49
CA PHE A 577 -12.26 9.44 -1.32
C PHE A 577 -13.43 9.20 -2.28
N LYS A 578 -14.04 10.25 -2.81
CA LYS A 578 -15.22 10.14 -3.70
C LYS A 578 -14.91 9.41 -5.02
N GLU A 579 -13.69 9.58 -5.55
CA GLU A 579 -13.23 8.91 -6.78
C GLU A 579 -12.62 7.52 -6.49
N ASN A 580 -12.41 7.22 -5.21
CA ASN A 580 -11.78 6.00 -4.76
C ASN A 580 -12.50 5.44 -3.52
N PRO A 581 -13.74 4.97 -3.67
CA PRO A 581 -14.63 4.64 -2.55
C PRO A 581 -14.11 3.52 -1.65
N ARG A 582 -13.23 2.64 -2.15
CA ARG A 582 -12.56 1.61 -1.34
C ARG A 582 -11.73 2.23 -0.20
N MET A 583 -11.10 3.38 -0.45
CA MET A 583 -10.33 4.10 0.58
C MET A 583 -11.20 4.70 1.69
N ALA A 584 -12.53 4.65 1.57
CA ALA A 584 -13.49 5.06 2.60
C ALA A 584 -14.02 3.89 3.44
N GLU A 585 -13.34 2.73 3.50
CA GLU A 585 -13.78 1.56 4.26
C GLU A 585 -14.03 1.87 5.75
N LEU A 586 -13.16 2.67 6.39
CA LEU A 586 -13.37 3.10 7.78
C LEU A 586 -14.66 3.92 7.96
N ALA A 587 -15.11 4.65 6.94
CA ALA A 587 -16.40 5.34 6.99
C ALA A 587 -17.57 4.33 6.99
N SER A 588 -17.46 3.26 6.21
CA SER A 588 -18.45 2.17 6.22
C SER A 588 -18.49 1.46 7.57
N LYS A 589 -17.33 1.21 8.18
CA LYS A 589 -17.23 0.66 9.54
C LYS A 589 -17.87 1.59 10.58
N ALA A 590 -17.45 2.86 10.59
CA ALA A 590 -17.98 3.90 11.49
C ALA A 590 -19.51 4.06 11.37
N GLU A 591 -20.05 4.04 10.16
CA GLU A 591 -21.49 4.10 9.94
C GLU A 591 -22.21 2.92 10.60
N SER A 592 -21.71 1.71 10.36
CA SER A 592 -22.33 0.47 10.84
C SER A 592 -22.26 0.32 12.36
N GLU A 593 -21.18 0.77 12.99
CA GLU A 593 -20.91 0.60 14.42
C GLU A 593 -21.40 1.80 15.27
N HIS A 594 -21.29 3.02 14.75
CA HIS A 594 -21.46 4.24 15.57
C HIS A 594 -22.52 5.20 15.06
N VAL A 595 -23.07 5.02 13.85
CA VAL A 595 -24.10 5.92 13.30
C VAL A 595 -25.45 5.24 13.17
N PHE A 596 -25.53 4.13 12.45
CA PHE A 596 -26.79 3.44 12.17
C PHE A 596 -27.51 2.90 13.40
N PRO A 597 -26.83 2.39 14.45
CA PRO A 597 -27.52 1.95 15.67
C PRO A 597 -28.27 3.08 16.40
N TYR A 598 -27.88 4.35 16.17
CA TYR A 598 -28.40 5.53 16.85
C TYR A 598 -29.13 6.50 15.89
N GLY A 599 -29.28 6.13 14.62
CA GLY A 599 -29.92 6.94 13.60
C GLY A 599 -31.43 6.77 13.57
N GLU A 600 -32.14 7.66 12.86
CA GLU A 600 -33.58 7.52 12.67
C GLU A 600 -33.91 6.29 11.82
N GLU A 601 -35.12 5.77 11.99
CA GLU A 601 -35.55 4.63 11.20
C GLU A 601 -35.51 4.95 9.69
N GLY A 602 -34.81 4.11 8.93
CA GLY A 602 -34.65 4.26 7.49
C GLY A 602 -33.48 5.15 7.06
N ASP A 603 -32.78 5.81 7.98
CA ASP A 603 -31.56 6.56 7.64
C ASP A 603 -30.47 5.66 7.04
N ALA A 604 -30.25 4.49 7.65
CA ALA A 604 -29.28 3.53 7.15
C ALA A 604 -29.58 3.12 5.69
N LYS A 605 -30.83 2.77 5.41
CA LYS A 605 -31.30 2.45 4.05
C LYS A 605 -31.08 3.61 3.08
N ARG A 606 -31.44 4.84 3.47
CA ARG A 606 -31.21 6.03 2.63
C ARG A 606 -29.71 6.28 2.39
N SER A 607 -28.87 6.08 3.40
CA SER A 607 -27.42 6.27 3.30
C SER A 607 -26.77 5.25 2.37
N LEU A 608 -27.06 3.96 2.57
CA LEU A 608 -26.54 2.86 1.75
C LEU A 608 -27.03 2.99 0.29
N ALA A 609 -28.28 3.38 0.06
CA ALA A 609 -28.78 3.67 -1.29
C ALA A 609 -28.09 4.88 -1.96
N ARG A 610 -27.63 5.88 -1.20
CA ARG A 610 -26.83 6.99 -1.74
C ARG A 610 -25.39 6.57 -2.02
N GLU A 611 -24.82 5.72 -1.17
CA GLU A 611 -23.50 5.12 -1.37
C GLU A 611 -23.47 4.33 -2.69
N ARG A 612 -24.41 3.39 -2.90
CA ARG A 612 -24.47 2.60 -4.15
C ARG A 612 -24.57 3.48 -5.40
N ARG A 613 -25.41 4.52 -5.37
CA ARG A 613 -25.53 5.50 -6.46
C ARG A 613 -24.23 6.29 -6.72
N ARG A 614 -23.43 6.53 -5.69
CA ARG A 614 -22.12 7.20 -5.83
C ARG A 614 -21.09 6.25 -6.42
N ILE A 615 -21.05 5.01 -5.95
CA ILE A 615 -20.18 3.96 -6.49
C ILE A 615 -20.47 3.77 -7.97
N GLU A 616 -21.74 3.60 -8.36
CA GLU A 616 -22.12 3.49 -9.78
C GLU A 616 -21.62 4.64 -10.65
N ARG A 617 -21.66 5.87 -10.12
CA ARG A 617 -21.27 7.07 -10.85
C ARG A 617 -19.75 7.22 -10.99
N ASN A 618 -19.01 6.95 -9.92
CA ASN A 618 -17.59 7.33 -9.82
C ASN A 618 -16.65 6.11 -10.00
N SER A 619 -17.14 4.90 -9.75
CA SER A 619 -16.33 3.67 -9.71
C SER A 619 -17.17 2.48 -10.16
N GLY A 620 -17.93 2.63 -11.25
CA GLY A 620 -18.90 1.64 -11.72
C GLY A 620 -18.32 0.26 -12.05
N GLU A 621 -17.01 0.13 -12.23
CA GLU A 621 -16.32 -1.17 -12.35
C GLU A 621 -16.20 -1.93 -11.02
N GLN A 622 -16.25 -1.24 -9.87
CA GLN A 622 -16.12 -1.82 -8.53
C GLN A 622 -17.48 -2.32 -8.00
N LYS A 623 -18.10 -3.22 -8.75
CA LYS A 623 -19.41 -3.80 -8.41
C LYS A 623 -19.38 -4.63 -7.12
N ASP A 624 -18.20 -5.08 -6.71
CA ASP A 624 -17.98 -5.72 -5.40
C ASP A 624 -18.36 -4.79 -4.24
N LEU A 625 -18.10 -3.48 -4.34
CA LEU A 625 -18.47 -2.53 -3.29
C LEU A 625 -19.98 -2.33 -3.16
N ILE A 626 -20.72 -2.52 -4.27
CA ILE A 626 -22.19 -2.50 -4.26
C ILE A 626 -22.72 -3.72 -3.54
N ALA A 627 -22.16 -4.91 -3.83
CA ALA A 627 -22.48 -6.13 -3.11
C ALA A 627 -22.22 -5.96 -1.59
N THR A 628 -21.07 -5.40 -1.20
CA THR A 628 -20.77 -5.09 0.21
C THR A 628 -21.79 -4.13 0.84
N SER A 629 -22.21 -3.08 0.14
CA SER A 629 -23.24 -2.14 0.63
C SER A 629 -24.61 -2.82 0.78
N LEU A 630 -24.97 -3.73 -0.13
CA LEU A 630 -26.21 -4.53 -0.04
C LEU A 630 -26.19 -5.50 1.12
N LYS A 631 -25.05 -6.17 1.35
CA LYS A 631 -24.86 -7.05 2.50
C LYS A 631 -25.05 -6.30 3.81
N ARG A 632 -24.44 -5.11 3.94
CA ARG A 632 -24.63 -4.24 5.12
C ARG A 632 -26.10 -3.88 5.33
N GLU A 633 -26.86 -3.61 4.27
CA GLU A 633 -28.30 -3.34 4.37
C GLU A 633 -29.09 -4.58 4.81
N ALA A 634 -28.78 -5.75 4.24
CA ALA A 634 -29.41 -7.02 4.58
C ALA A 634 -29.11 -7.44 6.04
N ASP A 635 -27.87 -7.28 6.51
CA ASP A 635 -27.48 -7.57 7.88
C ASP A 635 -28.26 -6.69 8.88
N LEU A 636 -28.49 -5.42 8.55
CA LEU A 636 -29.31 -4.53 9.37
C LEU A 636 -30.79 -4.95 9.39
N MET A 637 -31.34 -5.42 8.27
CA MET A 637 -32.70 -5.97 8.22
C MET A 637 -32.80 -7.23 9.09
N MET A 638 -31.85 -8.15 8.97
CA MET A 638 -31.82 -9.38 9.76
C MET A 638 -31.63 -9.12 11.25
N LYS A 639 -30.82 -8.13 11.64
CA LYS A 639 -30.62 -7.72 13.04
C LYS A 639 -31.87 -7.14 13.69
N ARG A 640 -32.75 -6.47 12.94
CA ARG A 640 -34.04 -5.98 13.48
C ARG A 640 -34.93 -7.14 13.90
N GLY A 641 -34.88 -8.25 13.17
CA GLY A 641 -35.59 -9.48 13.54
C GLY A 641 -37.10 -9.42 13.32
N ASP A 642 -37.60 -8.44 12.57
CA ASP A 642 -39.02 -8.30 12.24
C ASP A 642 -39.51 -9.52 11.43
N GLU A 643 -40.80 -9.85 11.53
CA GLU A 643 -41.43 -10.97 10.79
C GLU A 643 -41.19 -10.90 9.27
N ASN A 644 -41.00 -9.68 8.74
CA ASN A 644 -40.76 -9.44 7.31
C ASN A 644 -39.27 -9.43 6.91
N SER A 645 -38.31 -9.57 7.83
CA SER A 645 -36.87 -9.40 7.55
C SER A 645 -36.38 -10.27 6.40
N LYS A 646 -36.70 -11.57 6.42
CA LYS A 646 -36.37 -12.51 5.34
C LYS A 646 -36.99 -12.09 4.01
N ARG A 647 -38.26 -11.66 4.01
CA ARG A 647 -38.95 -11.19 2.81
C ARG A 647 -38.30 -9.92 2.24
N ASP A 648 -37.91 -9.00 3.10
CA ASP A 648 -37.27 -7.74 2.71
C ASP A 648 -35.86 -7.98 2.15
N VAL A 649 -35.09 -8.89 2.75
CA VAL A 649 -33.80 -9.34 2.21
C VAL A 649 -33.96 -9.98 0.83
N SER A 650 -34.95 -10.88 0.66
CA SER A 650 -35.24 -11.44 -0.68
C SER A 650 -35.56 -10.36 -1.70
N ARG A 651 -36.43 -9.40 -1.35
CA ARG A 651 -36.79 -8.29 -2.26
C ARG A 651 -35.59 -7.40 -2.59
N LEU A 652 -34.71 -7.17 -1.62
CA LEU A 652 -33.48 -6.39 -1.79
C LEU A 652 -32.58 -7.06 -2.83
N TYR A 653 -32.26 -8.34 -2.68
CA TYR A 653 -31.39 -9.06 -3.62
C TYR A 653 -32.04 -9.33 -4.98
N GLU A 654 -33.34 -9.63 -5.05
CA GLU A 654 -34.06 -9.74 -6.34
C GLU A 654 -33.97 -8.43 -7.15
N THR A 655 -34.07 -7.29 -6.47
CA THR A 655 -33.93 -5.97 -7.11
C THR A 655 -32.48 -5.70 -7.49
N ALA A 656 -31.54 -5.97 -6.58
CA ALA A 656 -30.12 -5.72 -6.78
C ALA A 656 -29.52 -6.56 -7.90
N MET A 657 -29.87 -7.85 -8.00
CA MET A 657 -29.41 -8.72 -9.08
C MET A 657 -29.85 -8.21 -10.46
N ARG A 658 -31.04 -7.63 -10.55
CA ARG A 658 -31.53 -7.02 -11.79
C ARG A 658 -30.85 -5.69 -12.12
N GLU A 659 -30.54 -4.86 -11.12
CA GLU A 659 -29.95 -3.53 -11.32
C GLU A 659 -28.42 -3.56 -11.47
N TYR A 660 -27.74 -4.39 -10.69
CA TYR A 660 -26.28 -4.38 -10.55
C TYR A 660 -25.61 -5.71 -10.96
N GLY A 661 -26.39 -6.77 -11.24
CA GLY A 661 -25.86 -8.11 -11.52
C GLY A 661 -25.26 -8.30 -12.91
N GLY A 662 -25.09 -7.25 -13.70
CA GLY A 662 -24.50 -7.33 -15.05
C GLY A 662 -23.00 -7.64 -15.06
N SER A 663 -22.29 -7.36 -13.96
CA SER A 663 -20.89 -7.79 -13.78
C SER A 663 -20.84 -9.13 -13.07
N ILE A 664 -19.90 -9.98 -13.48
CA ILE A 664 -19.65 -11.29 -12.87
C ILE A 664 -19.25 -11.15 -11.42
N THR A 665 -18.32 -10.24 -11.12
CA THR A 665 -17.76 -10.10 -9.77
C THR A 665 -18.82 -9.64 -8.78
N GLY A 666 -19.60 -8.63 -9.17
CA GLY A 666 -20.76 -8.16 -8.42
C GLY A 666 -21.83 -9.24 -8.26
N PHE A 667 -22.19 -9.95 -9.35
CA PHE A 667 -23.19 -11.01 -9.31
C PHE A 667 -22.79 -12.15 -8.37
N LYS A 668 -21.57 -12.65 -8.49
CA LYS A 668 -21.03 -13.74 -7.68
C LYS A 668 -21.11 -13.42 -6.19
N MET A 669 -20.65 -12.24 -5.79
CA MET A 669 -20.73 -11.80 -4.39
C MET A 669 -22.17 -11.64 -3.91
N MET A 670 -23.04 -11.00 -4.70
CA MET A 670 -24.46 -10.88 -4.34
C MET A 670 -25.14 -12.25 -4.23
N ALA A 671 -24.76 -13.23 -5.05
CA ALA A 671 -25.36 -14.58 -5.04
C ALA A 671 -24.92 -15.34 -3.80
N GLU A 672 -23.63 -15.27 -3.45
CA GLU A 672 -23.08 -15.82 -2.22
C GLU A 672 -23.76 -15.22 -0.99
N ASP A 673 -23.84 -13.90 -0.92
CA ASP A 673 -24.49 -13.22 0.21
C ASP A 673 -25.98 -13.56 0.27
N TYR A 674 -26.71 -13.48 -0.84
CA TYR A 674 -28.14 -13.80 -0.87
C TYR A 674 -28.40 -15.23 -0.41
N PHE A 675 -27.66 -16.22 -0.93
CA PHE A 675 -27.82 -17.61 -0.51
C PHE A 675 -27.48 -17.82 0.97
N SER A 676 -26.46 -17.13 1.48
CA SER A 676 -26.00 -17.31 2.87
C SER A 676 -27.06 -17.02 3.92
N PHE A 677 -28.00 -16.09 3.66
CA PHE A 677 -29.11 -15.75 4.57
C PHE A 677 -30.20 -16.82 4.64
N PHE A 678 -30.26 -17.74 3.68
CA PHE A 678 -31.34 -18.73 3.56
C PHE A 678 -30.85 -20.18 3.46
N LYS A 679 -29.53 -20.42 3.49
CA LYS A 679 -28.94 -21.76 3.32
C LYS A 679 -29.47 -22.79 4.33
N ASP A 680 -29.87 -22.35 5.52
CA ASP A 680 -30.35 -23.20 6.61
C ASP A 680 -31.89 -23.39 6.59
N ASP A 681 -32.59 -22.71 5.68
CA ASP A 681 -34.04 -22.81 5.48
C ASP A 681 -34.31 -23.56 4.17
N GLN A 682 -34.66 -24.84 4.25
CA GLN A 682 -34.70 -25.70 3.07
C GLN A 682 -35.72 -25.23 2.02
N GLU A 683 -36.89 -24.74 2.43
CA GLU A 683 -37.94 -24.29 1.51
C GLU A 683 -37.61 -22.91 0.92
N GLN A 684 -37.19 -21.95 1.75
CA GLN A 684 -36.81 -20.63 1.23
C GLN A 684 -35.51 -20.68 0.43
N GLY A 685 -34.56 -21.52 0.84
CA GLY A 685 -33.31 -21.78 0.14
C GLY A 685 -33.57 -22.26 -1.29
N LYS A 686 -34.49 -23.22 -1.51
CA LYS A 686 -34.87 -23.66 -2.87
C LYS A 686 -35.36 -22.50 -3.74
N LYS A 687 -36.20 -21.60 -3.21
CA LYS A 687 -36.66 -20.40 -3.92
C LYS A 687 -35.47 -19.50 -4.26
N VAL A 688 -34.62 -19.20 -3.29
CA VAL A 688 -33.45 -18.31 -3.46
C VAL A 688 -32.49 -18.82 -4.52
N VAL A 689 -32.15 -20.11 -4.51
CA VAL A 689 -31.26 -20.69 -5.54
C VAL A 689 -31.88 -20.61 -6.93
N ARG A 690 -33.19 -20.83 -7.06
CA ARG A 690 -33.92 -20.61 -8.33
C ARG A 690 -33.89 -19.15 -8.76
N ASP A 691 -34.06 -18.20 -7.85
CA ASP A 691 -34.00 -16.77 -8.17
C ASP A 691 -32.60 -16.35 -8.64
N ILE A 692 -31.54 -16.88 -8.00
CA ILE A 692 -30.15 -16.70 -8.41
C ILE A 692 -29.93 -17.31 -9.80
N GLU A 693 -30.36 -18.55 -10.05
CA GLU A 693 -30.24 -19.21 -11.36
C GLU A 693 -30.91 -18.39 -12.47
N LEU A 694 -32.14 -17.93 -12.25
CA LEU A 694 -32.88 -17.13 -13.22
C LEU A 694 -32.23 -15.78 -13.47
N SER A 695 -31.70 -15.15 -12.42
CA SER A 695 -30.97 -13.88 -12.55
C SER A 695 -29.68 -14.08 -13.33
N PHE A 696 -28.90 -15.12 -13.02
CA PHE A 696 -27.68 -15.46 -13.75
C PHE A 696 -27.94 -15.58 -15.25
N LYS A 697 -28.95 -16.37 -15.64
CA LYS A 697 -29.34 -16.56 -17.05
C LYS A 697 -29.79 -15.27 -17.74
N ARG A 698 -30.27 -14.29 -16.97
CA ARG A 698 -30.82 -13.04 -17.51
C ARG A 698 -29.76 -11.96 -17.67
N VAL A 699 -28.86 -11.81 -16.70
CA VAL A 699 -27.95 -10.65 -16.62
C VAL A 699 -26.48 -11.00 -16.77
N VAL A 700 -26.08 -12.25 -16.60
CA VAL A 700 -24.67 -12.69 -16.69
C VAL A 700 -24.42 -13.62 -17.87
N GLU A 701 -25.25 -14.66 -18.03
CA GLU A 701 -25.05 -15.68 -19.07
C GLU A 701 -25.13 -15.04 -20.46
N THR A 702 -24.06 -15.17 -21.23
CA THR A 702 -24.02 -14.67 -22.60
C THR A 702 -24.11 -15.77 -23.65
N GLY A 703 -23.76 -17.02 -23.28
CA GLY A 703 -23.59 -18.10 -24.24
C GLY A 703 -22.43 -17.85 -25.23
N THR A 704 -21.47 -17.01 -24.82
CA THR A 704 -20.31 -16.65 -25.64
C THR A 704 -19.40 -17.85 -25.94
N LYS A 705 -18.66 -17.75 -27.05
CA LYS A 705 -17.57 -18.67 -27.40
C LYS A 705 -16.20 -18.16 -26.94
N ASP A 706 -16.14 -16.96 -26.36
CA ASP A 706 -14.91 -16.46 -25.73
C ASP A 706 -14.56 -17.33 -24.53
N TRP A 707 -13.37 -17.95 -24.57
CA TRP A 707 -12.93 -18.88 -23.54
C TRP A 707 -12.93 -18.27 -22.13
N PHE A 708 -12.39 -17.06 -21.98
CA PHE A 708 -12.24 -16.43 -20.67
C PHE A 708 -13.59 -16.13 -20.05
N ARG A 709 -14.50 -15.54 -20.82
CA ARG A 709 -15.86 -15.27 -20.36
C ARG A 709 -16.63 -16.56 -20.08
N ALA A 710 -16.59 -17.54 -20.98
CA ALA A 710 -17.29 -18.82 -20.80
C ALA A 710 -16.78 -19.59 -19.57
N ASN A 711 -15.46 -19.63 -19.35
CA ASN A 711 -14.86 -20.27 -18.17
C ASN A 711 -15.26 -19.55 -16.87
N THR A 712 -15.36 -18.22 -16.90
CA THR A 712 -15.78 -17.43 -15.75
C THR A 712 -17.27 -17.63 -15.44
N GLU A 713 -18.14 -17.62 -16.46
CA GLU A 713 -19.56 -17.98 -16.34
C GLU A 713 -19.74 -19.41 -15.79
N ALA A 714 -18.91 -20.36 -16.22
CA ALA A 714 -18.90 -21.71 -15.69
C ALA A 714 -18.51 -21.77 -14.20
N GLY A 715 -17.61 -20.89 -13.75
CA GLY A 715 -17.33 -20.72 -12.33
C GLY A 715 -18.59 -20.41 -11.51
N ILE A 716 -19.44 -19.49 -12.00
CA ILE A 716 -20.71 -19.16 -11.35
C ILE A 716 -21.69 -20.35 -11.42
N TYR A 717 -21.73 -21.09 -12.53
CA TYR A 717 -22.53 -22.31 -12.62
C TYR A 717 -22.17 -23.33 -11.54
N ARG A 718 -20.87 -23.61 -11.32
CA ARG A 718 -20.41 -24.53 -10.27
C ARG A 718 -20.91 -24.09 -8.89
N THR A 719 -20.85 -22.79 -8.61
CA THR A 719 -21.37 -22.21 -7.37
C THR A 719 -22.88 -22.43 -7.23
N ILE A 720 -23.67 -22.15 -8.27
CA ILE A 720 -25.13 -22.38 -8.27
C ILE A 720 -25.46 -23.87 -8.08
N CYS A 721 -24.72 -24.77 -8.73
CA CYS A 721 -24.86 -26.21 -8.56
C CYS A 721 -24.59 -26.65 -7.11
N SER A 722 -23.56 -26.06 -6.48
CA SER A 722 -23.30 -26.27 -5.04
C SER A 722 -24.49 -25.84 -4.19
N TYR A 723 -25.10 -24.69 -4.47
CA TYR A 723 -26.27 -24.23 -3.71
C TYR A 723 -27.47 -25.15 -3.85
N TYR A 724 -27.74 -25.65 -5.06
CA TYR A 724 -28.79 -26.65 -5.29
C TYR A 724 -28.57 -27.92 -4.47
N ARG A 725 -27.32 -28.40 -4.39
CA ARG A 725 -26.98 -29.55 -3.55
C ARG A 725 -27.23 -29.27 -2.07
N THR A 726 -26.83 -28.09 -1.58
CA THR A 726 -27.05 -27.69 -0.18
C THR A 726 -28.53 -27.72 0.22
N VAL A 727 -29.44 -27.36 -0.70
CA VAL A 727 -30.90 -27.38 -0.44
C VAL A 727 -31.59 -28.70 -0.81
N GLY A 728 -30.83 -29.73 -1.20
CA GLY A 728 -31.32 -31.07 -1.52
C GLY A 728 -31.81 -31.29 -2.97
N GLU A 729 -31.58 -30.34 -3.87
CA GLU A 729 -32.02 -30.38 -5.28
C GLU A 729 -30.93 -30.94 -6.22
N VAL A 730 -30.42 -32.14 -5.92
CA VAL A 730 -29.29 -32.76 -6.62
C VAL A 730 -29.54 -32.93 -8.12
N SER A 731 -30.73 -33.37 -8.52
CA SER A 731 -31.09 -33.59 -9.93
C SER A 731 -31.02 -32.31 -10.77
N ARG A 732 -31.33 -31.15 -10.15
CA ARG A 732 -31.22 -29.85 -10.84
C ARG A 732 -29.76 -29.45 -11.01
N ALA A 733 -28.91 -29.69 -10.01
CA ALA A 733 -27.47 -29.44 -10.09
C ALA A 733 -26.84 -30.25 -11.24
N GLU A 734 -27.11 -31.56 -11.33
CA GLU A 734 -26.58 -32.43 -12.38
C GLU A 734 -27.02 -32.01 -13.79
N MET A 735 -28.26 -31.50 -13.94
CA MET A 735 -28.74 -30.96 -15.20
C MET A 735 -27.95 -29.73 -15.65
N LEU A 736 -27.64 -28.84 -14.70
CA LEU A 736 -26.90 -27.60 -14.98
C LEU A 736 -25.43 -27.88 -15.29
N GLU A 737 -24.81 -28.85 -14.62
CA GLU A 737 -23.44 -29.29 -14.93
C GLU A 737 -23.32 -29.78 -16.37
N LYS A 738 -24.23 -30.64 -16.83
CA LYS A 738 -24.25 -31.10 -18.23
C LYS A 738 -24.38 -29.95 -19.24
N ARG A 739 -25.06 -28.86 -18.87
CA ARG A 739 -25.17 -27.67 -19.73
C ARG A 739 -23.86 -26.89 -19.72
N MET A 740 -23.29 -26.66 -18.55
CA MET A 740 -22.01 -25.99 -18.36
C MET A 740 -20.89 -26.70 -19.13
N ASP A 741 -20.80 -28.03 -19.04
CA ASP A 741 -19.78 -28.82 -19.73
C ASP A 741 -19.84 -28.60 -21.25
N ARG A 742 -21.05 -28.57 -21.82
CA ARG A 742 -21.24 -28.28 -23.26
C ARG A 742 -20.80 -26.86 -23.64
N LEU A 743 -21.00 -25.87 -22.77
CA LEU A 743 -20.60 -24.49 -23.03
C LEU A 743 -19.07 -24.35 -22.98
N ILE A 744 -18.41 -24.96 -21.99
CA ILE A 744 -16.95 -25.00 -21.88
C ILE A 744 -16.35 -25.71 -23.10
N GLU A 745 -16.84 -26.89 -23.47
CA GLU A 745 -16.33 -27.63 -24.63
C GLU A 745 -16.44 -26.83 -25.93
N GLN A 746 -17.50 -26.05 -26.10
CA GLN A 746 -17.68 -25.19 -27.27
C GLN A 746 -16.72 -24.01 -27.28
N ALA A 747 -16.47 -23.39 -26.13
CA ALA A 747 -15.54 -22.27 -25.99
C ALA A 747 -14.09 -22.73 -26.16
N GLU A 748 -13.73 -23.89 -25.60
CA GLU A 748 -12.40 -24.51 -25.76
C GLU A 748 -12.08 -24.73 -27.24
N ARG A 749 -13.00 -25.33 -28.01
CA ARG A 749 -12.84 -25.55 -29.45
C ARG A 749 -12.79 -24.27 -30.27
N GLY A 750 -13.29 -23.16 -29.75
CA GLY A 750 -13.25 -21.86 -30.42
C GLY A 750 -11.98 -21.07 -30.17
N ALA A 751 -11.27 -21.36 -29.08
CA ALA A 751 -10.08 -20.63 -28.64
C ALA A 751 -8.75 -21.25 -29.11
N LEU A 752 -8.77 -22.53 -29.49
CA LEU A 752 -7.66 -23.32 -30.03
C LEU A 752 -7.86 -23.54 -31.52
#